data_AF-A0A8J5RVS3-F1
#
_entry.id   AF-A0A8J5RVS3-F1
#
_cell.length_a   1.000
_cell.length_b   1.000
_cell.length_c   1.000
_cell.angle_alpha   90.00
_cell.angle_beta   90.00
_cell.angle_gamma   90.00
#
_symmetry.space_group_name_H-M   'P 1'
#
loop_
_entity.id
_entity.type
_entity.pdbx_description
1 polymer ?
#
loop_
_entity_poly.entity_id
_entity_poly.type
_entity_poly.pdbx_seq_one_letter_code
_entity_poly.pdbx_strand_id
1 'polypeptide(L)'
;MKNVEMWDLSGNFFLSEDDIGKNRAVACIAKLQELNNAVLISVQTEELTNEHLSKFQAVVFTDIGLDKAFEFDDYCRNHQPSISFIKTEVCGLFGSVFCDFGPKFTVLDVDGEEPHTGIIASIYNGNPAMVSCVDDERLEFQDGDLVVFSEVQGMTELNDGKPRKITNARPFSFCIQEDTSNFGIYMKGGIVTQVKEPVILEFKSLRDCIREPGNFLLSDFSKFDRPPLLHFAFLALDKFRKEFGRFPVAGCDQDAKKFLEFTVSVNEAATDYKMKKLDEKLLQTFASSSRAVLNPMASMFGGIVGQEVVKACSGKFHPQYQFFYFDSVESLPTYPLDSKDLKPLNSRHDAQISVFGSKLQKKLRDANVFVVGSGALGCEFLKNLALMGVSCGLKGKLTITDDGIIEKSNLSRQFLFHDWNIGQAKSTVAAAAASAINSSLHINALQNRACPETEHIFHDAFWEGLDVVVNALDNVNARMYMDMRCLYFQKPLLESGMLGPKCNTQMVIPHLTENYGASRDPPEKQAPMCTVNSFPHNIDHCLTWARSEFDGLLGKTPNEVNSFMSNPAQYAAAMRKAGDAQARELLERVCECLDKRCDKFEDCITWARLKFEEYFSNRVKQLTFIFPEEAVTSTTALFWSAPKRFPRPLQFSVVDSSHVHFILAASILRAVSFGISIPDWAKNTTNLVDAVSKVIVPEYEPKRGIKIETDEKASNISSASVDDSALIEDLLTKLEACAKKLPLGFQMKPIQFEKVSLLINFLLRC
;
A
#
# COMPACT_ATOMS: atom_id res chain seq x y z
N MET A 1 10.81 -20.51 31.38
CA MET A 1 9.78 -19.62 30.80
C MET A 1 9.57 -18.41 31.68
N LYS A 2 9.17 -17.28 31.11
CA LYS A 2 9.05 -16.01 31.84
C LYS A 2 7.58 -15.66 32.08
N ASN A 3 7.27 -15.34 33.33
CA ASN A 3 5.99 -14.73 33.69
C ASN A 3 6.01 -13.25 33.29
N VAL A 4 4.83 -12.65 33.23
CA VAL A 4 4.65 -11.22 33.01
C VAL A 4 5.21 -10.45 34.21
N GLU A 5 6.10 -9.51 33.94
CA GLU A 5 6.63 -8.53 34.89
C GLU A 5 6.16 -7.13 34.51
N MET A 6 6.18 -6.20 35.47
CA MET A 6 5.92 -4.77 35.20
C MET A 6 6.79 -4.20 34.07
N TRP A 7 8.02 -4.72 33.94
CA TRP A 7 8.96 -4.35 32.87
C TRP A 7 8.46 -4.68 31.46
N ASP A 8 7.66 -5.75 31.31
CA ASP A 8 7.19 -6.22 30.00
C ASP A 8 6.12 -5.29 29.41
N LEU A 9 5.38 -4.57 30.26
CA LEU A 9 4.32 -3.64 29.85
C LEU A 9 4.86 -2.41 29.10
N SER A 10 6.18 -2.18 29.10
CA SER A 10 6.82 -1.13 28.28
C SER A 10 6.83 -1.47 26.79
N GLY A 11 6.93 -2.76 26.46
CA GLY A 11 7.15 -3.25 25.09
C GLY A 11 6.01 -4.08 24.52
N ASN A 12 5.07 -4.53 25.35
CA ASN A 12 4.03 -5.47 24.95
C ASN A 12 2.62 -4.90 25.16
N PHE A 13 1.94 -4.56 24.07
CA PHE A 13 0.62 -3.92 24.09
C PHE A 13 -0.54 -4.88 24.43
N PHE A 14 -0.30 -6.19 24.44
CA PHE A 14 -1.32 -7.15 24.85
C PHE A 14 -1.32 -7.44 26.35
N LEU A 15 -0.26 -7.07 27.07
CA LEU A 15 -0.17 -7.27 28.51
C LEU A 15 -0.75 -6.09 29.28
N SER A 16 -1.41 -6.40 30.38
CA SER A 16 -1.93 -5.44 31.35
C SER A 16 -1.33 -5.69 32.74
N GLU A 17 -1.58 -4.78 33.68
CA GLU A 17 -1.14 -4.97 35.08
C GLU A 17 -1.80 -6.20 35.72
N ASP A 18 -3.02 -6.55 35.29
CA ASP A 18 -3.75 -7.74 35.74
C ASP A 18 -3.13 -9.07 35.25
N ASP A 19 -2.18 -9.01 34.32
CA ASP A 19 -1.48 -10.17 33.80
C ASP A 19 -0.17 -10.47 34.53
N ILE A 20 0.29 -9.56 35.41
CA ILE A 20 1.53 -9.74 36.18
C ILE A 20 1.50 -11.07 36.95
N GLY A 21 2.56 -11.86 36.78
CA GLY A 21 2.67 -13.20 37.36
C GLY A 21 2.09 -14.33 36.50
N LYS A 22 1.27 -14.06 35.49
CA LYS A 22 0.82 -15.07 34.52
C LYS A 22 1.94 -15.41 33.54
N ASN A 23 1.85 -16.57 32.89
CA ASN A 23 2.72 -16.89 31.76
C ASN A 23 2.43 -15.94 30.58
N ARG A 24 3.45 -15.34 29.98
CA ARG A 24 3.30 -14.34 28.89
C ARG A 24 2.52 -14.88 27.69
N ALA A 25 2.78 -16.12 27.26
CA ALA A 25 2.13 -16.70 26.10
C ALA A 25 0.62 -16.93 26.38
N VAL A 26 0.29 -17.43 27.57
CA VAL A 26 -1.09 -17.63 28.02
C VAL A 26 -1.83 -16.30 28.16
N ALA A 27 -1.17 -15.24 28.63
CA ALA A 27 -1.76 -13.91 28.73
C ALA A 27 -2.08 -13.28 27.36
N CYS A 28 -1.30 -13.58 26.32
CA CYS A 28 -1.46 -12.99 24.99
C CYS A 28 -2.39 -13.76 24.04
N ILE A 29 -2.60 -15.07 24.25
CA ILE A 29 -3.21 -15.96 23.24
C ILE A 29 -4.59 -15.50 22.75
N ALA A 30 -5.48 -15.09 23.68
CA ALA A 30 -6.83 -14.68 23.33
C ALA A 30 -6.83 -13.44 22.42
N LYS A 31 -6.03 -12.43 22.79
CA LYS A 31 -5.93 -11.17 22.03
C LYS A 31 -5.25 -11.35 20.67
N LEU A 32 -4.26 -12.25 20.59
CA LEU A 32 -3.64 -12.61 19.32
C LEU A 32 -4.65 -13.31 18.39
N GLN A 33 -5.46 -14.23 18.93
CA GLN A 33 -6.44 -14.99 18.15
C GLN A 33 -7.52 -14.08 17.52
N GLU A 34 -7.86 -12.98 18.20
CA GLU A 34 -8.83 -11.98 17.73
C GLU A 34 -8.34 -11.14 16.54
N LEU A 35 -7.04 -11.14 16.23
CA LEU A 35 -6.48 -10.41 15.09
C LEU A 35 -6.89 -11.02 13.75
N ASN A 36 -6.97 -12.35 13.69
CA ASN A 36 -7.33 -13.07 12.48
C ASN A 36 -7.94 -14.43 12.77
N ASN A 37 -9.27 -14.53 12.62
CA ASN A 37 -10.03 -15.75 12.84
C ASN A 37 -9.69 -16.91 11.87
N ALA A 38 -8.99 -16.62 10.77
CA ALA A 38 -8.53 -17.65 9.84
C ALA A 38 -7.19 -18.29 10.25
N VAL A 39 -6.49 -17.74 11.25
CA VAL A 39 -5.21 -18.24 11.74
C VAL A 39 -5.40 -18.89 13.10
N LEU A 40 -5.07 -20.16 13.22
CA LEU A 40 -5.11 -20.87 14.50
C LEU A 40 -3.88 -20.53 15.32
N ILE A 41 -4.09 -20.04 16.54
CA ILE A 41 -3.02 -19.72 17.48
C ILE A 41 -3.06 -20.71 18.64
N SER A 42 -1.92 -21.36 18.87
CA SER A 42 -1.73 -22.28 19.99
C SER A 42 -0.56 -21.82 20.86
N VAL A 43 -0.57 -22.24 22.12
CA VAL A 43 0.49 -21.93 23.07
C VAL A 43 1.11 -23.23 23.56
N GLN A 44 2.44 -23.24 23.61
CA GLN A 44 3.22 -24.29 24.24
C GLN A 44 3.95 -23.70 25.46
N THR A 45 3.67 -24.26 26.64
CA THR A 45 4.31 -23.86 27.90
C THR A 45 5.32 -24.89 28.43
N GLU A 46 5.61 -25.93 27.65
CA GLU A 46 6.66 -26.91 27.94
C GLU A 46 8.01 -26.44 27.41
N GLU A 47 9.11 -26.91 28.02
CA GLU A 47 10.46 -26.60 27.55
C GLU A 47 10.62 -26.98 26.07
N LEU A 48 11.14 -26.05 25.28
CA LEU A 48 11.26 -26.24 23.83
C LEU A 48 12.40 -27.20 23.52
N THR A 49 12.12 -28.22 22.72
CA THR A 49 13.10 -29.20 22.22
C THR A 49 13.19 -29.14 20.70
N ASN A 50 14.23 -29.77 20.13
CA ASN A 50 14.45 -29.81 18.69
C ASN A 50 13.27 -30.45 17.93
N GLU A 51 12.70 -31.54 18.46
CA GLU A 51 11.59 -32.25 17.83
C GLU A 51 10.34 -31.38 17.67
N HIS A 52 10.15 -30.39 18.55
CA HIS A 52 9.04 -29.44 18.42
C HIS A 52 9.17 -28.58 17.16
N LEU A 53 10.39 -28.26 16.74
CA LEU A 53 10.65 -27.40 15.58
C LEU A 53 10.22 -28.06 14.26
N SER A 54 10.28 -29.40 14.19
CA SER A 54 9.87 -30.19 13.00
C SER A 54 8.42 -29.98 12.54
N LYS A 55 7.59 -29.35 13.38
CA LYS A 55 6.18 -29.06 13.08
C LYS A 55 6.00 -27.74 12.31
N PHE A 56 7.06 -26.96 12.11
CA PHE A 56 7.01 -25.62 11.55
C PHE A 56 7.86 -25.48 10.29
N GLN A 57 7.45 -24.60 9.38
CA GLN A 57 8.23 -24.26 8.18
C GLN A 57 9.22 -23.13 8.46
N ALA A 58 8.88 -22.23 9.37
CA ALA A 58 9.74 -21.15 9.83
C ALA A 58 9.63 -21.00 11.36
N VAL A 59 10.75 -20.69 12.01
CA VAL A 59 10.83 -20.48 13.45
C VAL A 59 11.51 -19.15 13.75
N VAL A 60 10.92 -18.39 14.67
CA VAL A 60 11.44 -17.08 15.10
C VAL A 60 11.80 -17.16 16.57
N PHE A 61 13.06 -16.86 16.88
CA PHE A 61 13.56 -16.83 18.24
C PHE A 61 13.82 -15.40 18.70
N THR A 62 13.11 -15.01 19.76
CA THR A 62 13.33 -13.77 20.52
C THR A 62 13.90 -14.13 21.90
N ASP A 63 14.90 -13.38 22.38
CA ASP A 63 15.45 -13.54 23.75
C ASP A 63 15.93 -14.98 24.08
N ILE A 64 16.66 -15.58 23.14
CA ILE A 64 17.33 -16.88 23.31
C ILE A 64 18.83 -16.69 23.50
N GLY A 65 19.43 -17.50 24.38
CA GLY A 65 20.88 -17.55 24.55
C GLY A 65 21.59 -18.19 23.35
N LEU A 66 22.83 -17.79 23.10
CA LEU A 66 23.54 -18.15 21.87
C LEU A 66 23.79 -19.65 21.71
N ASP A 67 24.13 -20.35 22.80
CA ASP A 67 24.36 -21.80 22.78
C ASP A 67 23.13 -22.58 22.28
N LYS A 68 21.93 -22.17 22.72
CA LYS A 68 20.66 -22.76 22.27
C LYS A 68 20.28 -22.32 20.86
N ALA A 69 20.60 -21.08 20.48
CA ALA A 69 20.40 -20.62 19.11
C ALA A 69 21.22 -21.47 18.11
N PHE A 70 22.46 -21.82 18.44
CA PHE A 70 23.26 -22.74 17.60
C PHE A 70 22.61 -24.12 17.47
N GLU A 71 22.17 -24.71 18.59
CA GLU A 71 21.50 -26.01 18.58
C GLU A 71 20.26 -26.01 17.67
N PHE A 72 19.42 -24.97 17.77
CA PHE A 72 18.19 -24.88 16.98
C PHE A 72 18.44 -24.54 15.51
N ASP A 73 19.38 -23.66 15.20
CA ASP A 73 19.80 -23.35 13.82
C ASP A 73 20.36 -24.61 13.13
N ASP A 74 21.29 -25.32 13.79
CA ASP A 74 21.87 -26.57 13.29
C ASP A 74 20.77 -27.62 13.04
N TYR A 75 19.78 -27.75 13.93
CA TYR A 75 18.66 -28.65 13.71
C TYR A 75 17.78 -28.24 12.53
N CYS A 76 17.41 -26.96 12.45
CA CYS A 76 16.56 -26.41 11.39
C CYS A 76 17.18 -26.61 10.00
N ARG A 77 18.49 -26.36 9.89
CA ARG A 77 19.27 -26.51 8.67
C ARG A 77 19.37 -27.97 8.20
N ASN A 78 19.48 -28.91 9.14
CA ASN A 78 19.62 -30.34 8.84
C ASN A 78 18.28 -31.08 8.70
N HIS A 79 17.16 -30.40 8.95
CA HIS A 79 15.82 -30.96 8.73
C HIS A 79 15.52 -31.09 7.22
N GLN A 80 14.61 -32.00 6.86
CA GLN A 80 14.19 -32.20 5.47
C GLN A 80 12.66 -32.13 5.35
N PRO A 81 12.09 -31.11 4.69
CA PRO A 81 12.76 -29.92 4.12
C PRO A 81 13.41 -29.04 5.20
N SER A 82 14.39 -28.20 4.85
CA SER A 82 15.01 -27.30 5.82
C SER A 82 13.97 -26.34 6.41
N ILE A 83 14.08 -26.08 7.71
CA ILE A 83 13.22 -25.12 8.42
C ILE A 83 13.91 -23.76 8.39
N SER A 84 13.20 -22.70 8.05
CA SER A 84 13.77 -21.36 8.07
C SER A 84 13.94 -20.87 9.51
N PHE A 85 15.15 -20.47 9.87
CA PHE A 85 15.52 -19.98 11.19
C PHE A 85 15.72 -18.46 11.17
N ILE A 86 15.05 -17.76 12.10
CA ILE A 86 15.23 -16.32 12.31
C ILE A 86 15.52 -16.07 13.79
N LYS A 87 16.61 -15.36 14.11
CA LYS A 87 16.89 -14.85 15.45
C LYS A 87 16.78 -13.33 15.44
N THR A 88 16.06 -12.77 16.41
CA THR A 88 16.02 -11.32 16.61
C THR A 88 16.11 -10.93 18.07
N GLU A 89 16.68 -9.76 18.34
CA GLU A 89 16.81 -9.21 19.68
C GLU A 89 16.78 -7.68 19.64
N VAL A 90 16.01 -7.08 20.53
CA VAL A 90 15.95 -5.62 20.75
C VAL A 90 16.55 -5.33 22.12
N CYS A 91 17.55 -4.47 22.14
CA CYS A 91 18.35 -4.06 23.29
C CYS A 91 18.32 -2.52 23.37
N GLY A 92 17.27 -1.96 23.94
CA GLY A 92 17.09 -0.53 24.07
C GLY A 92 16.96 0.14 22.69
N LEU A 93 17.93 1.00 22.37
CA LEU A 93 18.04 1.69 21.07
C LEU A 93 18.76 0.87 20.00
N PHE A 94 19.13 -0.37 20.30
CA PHE A 94 19.85 -1.27 19.42
C PHE A 94 18.99 -2.48 19.08
N GLY A 95 19.21 -3.08 17.92
CA GLY A 95 18.59 -4.35 17.58
C GLY A 95 19.39 -5.14 16.55
N SER A 96 19.09 -6.43 16.49
CA SER A 96 19.67 -7.35 15.51
C SER A 96 18.63 -8.32 14.95
N VAL A 97 18.84 -8.71 13.68
CA VAL A 97 18.16 -9.82 13.03
C VAL A 97 19.21 -10.70 12.35
N PHE A 98 19.06 -12.01 12.45
CA PHE A 98 19.79 -13.00 11.67
C PHE A 98 18.81 -13.95 11.00
N CYS A 99 19.05 -14.26 9.73
CA CYS A 99 18.27 -15.23 8.94
C CYS A 99 19.19 -16.36 8.43
N ASP A 100 18.76 -17.62 8.61
CA ASP A 100 19.24 -18.80 7.88
C ASP A 100 18.02 -19.55 7.31
N PHE A 101 17.83 -19.50 5.99
CA PHE A 101 16.72 -20.20 5.33
C PHE A 101 17.14 -21.56 4.76
N GLY A 102 18.27 -22.08 5.21
CA GLY A 102 18.83 -23.37 4.82
C GLY A 102 19.88 -23.27 3.72
N PRO A 103 20.52 -24.40 3.38
CA PRO A 103 21.61 -24.45 2.42
C PRO A 103 21.21 -24.09 1.00
N LYS A 104 19.91 -24.20 0.65
CA LYS A 104 19.36 -23.86 -0.65
C LYS A 104 17.95 -23.31 -0.48
N PHE A 105 17.78 -22.02 -0.69
CA PHE A 105 16.50 -21.34 -0.65
C PHE A 105 16.19 -20.71 -2.01
N THR A 106 15.00 -20.99 -2.56
CA THR A 106 14.59 -20.45 -3.87
C THR A 106 13.73 -19.20 -3.67
N VAL A 107 14.23 -18.07 -4.18
CA VAL A 107 13.50 -16.81 -4.31
C VAL A 107 12.86 -16.79 -5.70
N LEU A 108 11.53 -16.72 -5.77
CA LEU A 108 10.76 -16.75 -7.02
C LEU A 108 10.64 -15.35 -7.66
N ASP A 109 10.70 -14.31 -6.84
CA ASP A 109 10.52 -12.92 -7.22
C ASP A 109 11.33 -12.06 -6.25
N VAL A 110 12.37 -11.37 -6.71
CA VAL A 110 13.36 -10.72 -5.84
C VAL A 110 12.93 -9.35 -5.34
N ASP A 111 12.11 -8.63 -6.10
CA ASP A 111 11.77 -7.23 -5.85
C ASP A 111 10.27 -6.99 -5.68
N GLY A 112 9.42 -7.90 -6.16
CA GLY A 112 7.97 -7.76 -6.14
C GLY A 112 7.43 -6.65 -7.04
N GLU A 113 8.27 -6.09 -7.91
CA GLU A 113 7.84 -5.17 -8.95
C GLU A 113 7.18 -5.95 -10.08
N GLU A 114 6.15 -5.35 -10.69
CA GLU A 114 5.50 -5.95 -11.84
C GLU A 114 6.51 -6.12 -13.01
N PRO A 115 6.47 -7.25 -13.74
CA PRO A 115 7.37 -7.45 -14.87
C PRO A 115 7.23 -6.30 -15.89
N HIS A 116 8.35 -5.66 -16.24
CA HIS A 116 8.33 -4.56 -17.20
C HIS A 116 7.85 -5.03 -18.57
N THR A 117 7.07 -4.20 -19.26
CA THR A 117 6.56 -4.48 -20.61
C THR A 117 6.83 -3.34 -21.57
N GLY A 118 7.00 -3.64 -22.86
CA GLY A 118 7.15 -2.65 -23.91
C GLY A 118 6.43 -3.04 -25.20
N ILE A 119 5.91 -2.05 -25.93
CA ILE A 119 5.33 -2.26 -27.26
C ILE A 119 6.43 -2.10 -28.30
N ILE A 120 6.59 -3.10 -29.17
CA ILE A 120 7.66 -3.16 -30.16
C ILE A 120 7.28 -2.29 -31.37
N ALA A 121 8.20 -1.39 -31.73
CA ALA A 121 8.12 -0.59 -32.94
C ALA A 121 8.89 -1.24 -34.11
N SER A 122 10.04 -1.85 -33.83
CA SER A 122 10.82 -2.57 -34.86
C SER A 122 11.79 -3.57 -34.26
N ILE A 123 12.17 -4.57 -35.06
CA ILE A 123 13.23 -5.53 -34.74
C ILE A 123 14.16 -5.67 -35.94
N TYR A 124 15.45 -5.43 -35.74
CA TYR A 124 16.47 -5.62 -36.78
C TYR A 124 16.92 -7.08 -36.84
N ASN A 125 16.84 -7.70 -38.03
CA ASN A 125 17.45 -9.02 -38.29
C ASN A 125 18.98 -8.90 -38.24
N GLY A 126 19.59 -9.53 -37.24
CA GLY A 126 21.04 -9.58 -37.08
C GLY A 126 21.48 -10.22 -35.77
N ASN A 127 22.78 -10.06 -35.49
CA ASN A 127 23.44 -10.55 -34.29
C ASN A 127 24.46 -9.49 -33.78
N PRO A 128 24.12 -8.72 -32.74
CA PRO A 128 22.90 -8.81 -31.95
C PRO A 128 21.68 -8.22 -32.66
N ALA A 129 20.50 -8.78 -32.39
CA ALA A 129 19.24 -8.23 -32.88
C ALA A 129 18.83 -7.04 -32.01
N MET A 130 18.66 -5.86 -32.61
CA MET A 130 18.23 -4.65 -31.91
C MET A 130 16.71 -4.53 -31.98
N VAL A 131 16.08 -4.40 -30.81
CA VAL A 131 14.65 -4.17 -30.62
C VAL A 131 14.46 -2.70 -30.25
N SER A 132 13.59 -2.01 -30.98
CA SER A 132 13.15 -0.65 -30.62
C SER A 132 11.68 -0.68 -30.23
N CYS A 133 11.33 -0.02 -29.13
CA CYS A 133 9.97 0.10 -28.62
C CYS A 133 9.38 1.47 -28.94
N VAL A 134 8.08 1.63 -28.74
CA VAL A 134 7.39 2.92 -28.89
C VAL A 134 7.90 3.91 -27.85
N ASP A 135 8.16 5.15 -28.27
CA ASP A 135 8.77 6.21 -27.44
C ASP A 135 7.81 6.87 -26.42
N ASP A 136 6.62 6.29 -26.19
CA ASP A 136 5.59 6.84 -25.30
C ASP A 136 5.95 6.65 -23.82
N GLU A 137 6.57 5.51 -23.49
CA GLU A 137 7.07 5.21 -22.15
C GLU A 137 8.50 4.70 -22.20
N ARG A 138 9.32 5.20 -21.27
CA ARG A 138 10.69 4.74 -21.10
C ARG A 138 10.67 3.28 -20.64
N LEU A 139 11.42 2.44 -21.35
CA LEU A 139 11.72 1.08 -20.93
C LEU A 139 12.56 1.10 -19.66
N GLU A 140 12.13 0.30 -18.68
CA GLU A 140 12.81 0.14 -17.39
C GLU A 140 13.71 -1.11 -17.36
N PHE A 141 13.89 -1.78 -18.50
CA PHE A 141 14.79 -2.91 -18.64
C PHE A 141 16.25 -2.54 -18.34
N GLN A 142 16.99 -3.50 -17.79
CA GLN A 142 18.40 -3.42 -17.49
C GLN A 142 19.20 -4.50 -18.22
N ASP A 143 20.50 -4.27 -18.38
CA ASP A 143 21.40 -5.29 -18.94
C ASP A 143 21.40 -6.54 -18.05
N GLY A 144 21.14 -7.68 -18.67
CA GLY A 144 21.04 -8.96 -17.99
C GLY A 144 19.63 -9.44 -17.71
N ASP A 145 18.62 -8.56 -17.82
CA ASP A 145 17.22 -8.97 -17.76
C ASP A 145 16.88 -10.00 -18.84
N LEU A 146 15.91 -10.85 -18.54
CA LEU A 146 15.35 -11.77 -19.51
C LEU A 146 13.99 -11.28 -19.98
N VAL A 147 13.71 -11.48 -21.26
CA VAL A 147 12.43 -11.12 -21.85
C VAL A 147 11.88 -12.22 -22.76
N VAL A 148 10.55 -12.24 -22.87
CA VAL A 148 9.80 -13.03 -23.86
C VAL A 148 9.02 -12.09 -24.77
N PHE A 149 8.64 -12.61 -25.95
CA PHE A 149 7.94 -11.87 -26.97
C PHE A 149 6.58 -12.50 -27.26
N SER A 150 5.61 -11.68 -27.62
CA SER A 150 4.29 -12.11 -28.09
C SER A 150 3.79 -11.16 -29.17
N GLU A 151 2.85 -11.62 -30.01
CA GLU A 151 2.22 -10.82 -31.08
C GLU A 151 3.18 -10.26 -32.16
N VAL A 152 4.43 -10.75 -32.24
CA VAL A 152 5.39 -10.33 -33.27
C VAL A 152 5.00 -10.91 -34.63
N GLN A 153 4.69 -10.05 -35.61
CA GLN A 153 4.35 -10.46 -36.97
C GLN A 153 5.56 -10.32 -37.90
N GLY A 154 5.72 -11.27 -38.83
CA GLY A 154 6.86 -11.34 -39.75
C GLY A 154 8.06 -12.09 -39.19
N MET A 155 8.39 -11.90 -37.90
CA MET A 155 9.45 -12.61 -37.17
C MET A 155 8.83 -13.51 -36.07
N THR A 156 8.04 -14.51 -36.49
CA THR A 156 7.18 -15.30 -35.59
C THR A 156 7.95 -16.21 -34.63
N GLU A 157 9.20 -16.51 -34.94
CA GLU A 157 10.11 -17.34 -34.15
C GLU A 157 10.38 -16.75 -32.75
N LEU A 158 10.20 -15.45 -32.58
CA LEU A 158 10.30 -14.81 -31.26
C LEU A 158 9.10 -15.12 -30.35
N ASN A 159 7.94 -15.49 -30.88
CA ASN A 159 6.73 -15.79 -30.10
C ASN A 159 6.74 -17.19 -29.44
N ASP A 160 7.91 -17.81 -29.32
CA ASP A 160 8.11 -19.18 -28.81
C ASP A 160 8.04 -19.29 -27.27
N GLY A 161 7.92 -18.16 -26.56
CA GLY A 161 7.94 -18.10 -25.10
C GLY A 161 9.31 -18.36 -24.49
N LYS A 162 10.38 -18.45 -25.29
CA LYS A 162 11.76 -18.66 -24.82
C LYS A 162 12.33 -17.35 -24.27
N PRO A 163 12.80 -17.31 -23.00
CA PRO A 163 13.47 -16.12 -22.46
C PRO A 163 14.77 -15.79 -23.20
N ARG A 164 15.00 -14.51 -23.45
CA ARG A 164 16.18 -13.99 -24.15
C ARG A 164 16.82 -12.87 -23.33
N LYS A 165 18.14 -12.88 -23.22
CA LYS A 165 18.89 -11.94 -22.39
C LYS A 165 19.06 -10.59 -23.07
N ILE A 166 18.76 -9.53 -22.34
CA ILE A 166 18.95 -8.14 -22.73
C ILE A 166 20.42 -7.73 -22.59
N THR A 167 20.88 -6.95 -23.56
CA THR A 167 22.16 -6.24 -23.58
C THR A 167 21.98 -4.86 -24.21
N ASN A 168 22.88 -3.91 -23.90
CA ASN A 168 22.80 -2.53 -24.41
C ASN A 168 21.44 -1.86 -24.17
N ALA A 169 20.85 -2.06 -22.99
CA ALA A 169 19.58 -1.45 -22.62
C ALA A 169 19.64 0.09 -22.67
N ARG A 170 18.68 0.70 -23.37
CA ARG A 170 18.49 2.14 -23.54
C ARG A 170 17.03 2.48 -23.25
N PRO A 171 16.70 3.78 -23.05
CA PRO A 171 15.33 4.19 -22.73
C PRO A 171 14.23 3.69 -23.68
N PHE A 172 14.54 3.42 -24.94
CA PHE A 172 13.53 3.01 -25.95
C PHE A 172 14.01 1.85 -26.83
N SER A 173 15.17 1.26 -26.54
CA SER A 173 15.71 0.17 -27.33
C SER A 173 16.67 -0.70 -26.52
N PHE A 174 16.86 -1.93 -26.99
CA PHE A 174 17.81 -2.87 -26.40
C PHE A 174 18.21 -3.91 -27.45
N CYS A 175 19.26 -4.67 -27.15
CA CYS A 175 19.69 -5.82 -27.94
C CYS A 175 19.33 -7.12 -27.22
N ILE A 176 19.02 -8.17 -27.97
CA ILE A 176 18.84 -9.53 -27.43
C ILE A 176 20.02 -10.44 -27.80
N GLN A 177 20.40 -11.32 -26.88
CA GLN A 177 21.38 -12.38 -27.12
C GLN A 177 20.77 -13.56 -27.89
N GLU A 178 20.35 -13.31 -29.13
CA GLU A 178 19.82 -14.32 -30.06
C GLU A 178 20.16 -13.88 -31.49
N ASP A 179 20.62 -14.83 -32.32
CA ASP A 179 20.93 -14.55 -33.72
C ASP A 179 19.65 -14.64 -34.55
N THR A 180 19.12 -13.49 -34.95
CA THR A 180 17.88 -13.40 -35.73
C THR A 180 18.14 -13.36 -37.24
N SER A 181 19.38 -13.55 -37.70
CA SER A 181 19.73 -13.44 -39.12
C SER A 181 18.98 -14.44 -40.02
N ASN A 182 18.59 -15.59 -39.46
CA ASN A 182 17.83 -16.64 -40.16
C ASN A 182 16.31 -16.59 -39.90
N PHE A 183 15.82 -15.62 -39.11
CA PHE A 183 14.39 -15.51 -38.82
C PHE A 183 13.67 -14.77 -39.95
N GLY A 184 12.34 -14.89 -39.98
CA GLY A 184 11.51 -14.02 -40.80
C GLY A 184 11.75 -12.52 -40.51
N ILE A 185 11.48 -11.67 -41.50
CA ILE A 185 11.68 -10.22 -41.39
C ILE A 185 10.54 -9.63 -40.58
N TYR A 186 10.86 -8.85 -39.55
CA TYR A 186 9.86 -8.13 -38.75
C TYR A 186 8.94 -7.29 -39.65
N MET A 187 7.62 -7.41 -39.44
CA MET A 187 6.63 -6.63 -40.16
C MET A 187 5.96 -5.58 -39.28
N LYS A 188 5.34 -6.02 -38.17
CA LYS A 188 4.58 -5.14 -37.26
C LYS A 188 4.23 -5.86 -35.95
N GLY A 189 3.71 -5.09 -35.00
CA GLY A 189 3.22 -5.58 -33.72
C GLY A 189 4.34 -6.05 -32.79
N GLY A 190 3.97 -6.74 -31.73
CA GLY A 190 4.92 -7.27 -30.77
C GLY A 190 4.81 -6.60 -29.40
N ILE A 191 4.81 -7.42 -28.37
CA ILE A 191 4.95 -7.02 -26.97
C ILE A 191 6.16 -7.77 -26.43
N VAL A 192 7.04 -7.04 -25.76
CA VAL A 192 8.13 -7.61 -24.95
C VAL A 192 7.74 -7.56 -23.48
N THR A 193 8.01 -8.64 -22.73
CA THR A 193 7.69 -8.75 -21.30
C THR A 193 8.87 -9.35 -20.54
N GLN A 194 9.26 -8.71 -19.43
CA GLN A 194 10.30 -9.21 -18.53
C GLN A 194 9.91 -10.57 -17.95
N VAL A 195 10.90 -11.45 -17.78
CA VAL A 195 10.77 -12.71 -17.04
C VAL A 195 11.61 -12.58 -15.77
N LYS A 196 10.95 -12.72 -14.62
CA LYS A 196 11.62 -12.79 -13.31
C LYS A 196 12.11 -14.23 -13.12
N GLU A 197 13.42 -14.43 -13.14
CA GLU A 197 14.01 -15.76 -12.90
C GLU A 197 14.13 -16.07 -11.41
N PRO A 198 13.84 -17.32 -11.01
CA PRO A 198 14.12 -17.75 -9.65
C PRO A 198 15.62 -17.68 -9.32
N VAL A 199 15.95 -17.14 -8.15
CA VAL A 199 17.31 -17.07 -7.61
C VAL A 199 17.47 -18.07 -6.48
N ILE A 200 18.56 -18.84 -6.47
CA ILE A 200 18.90 -19.74 -5.37
C ILE A 200 19.89 -19.03 -4.45
N LEU A 201 19.54 -18.89 -3.17
CA LEU A 201 20.41 -18.37 -2.11
C LEU A 201 20.93 -19.52 -1.24
N GLU A 202 22.21 -19.47 -0.87
CA GLU A 202 22.88 -20.48 -0.06
C GLU A 202 23.29 -19.90 1.30
N PHE A 203 22.38 -19.91 2.28
CA PHE A 203 22.67 -19.34 3.61
C PHE A 203 23.74 -20.14 4.35
N LYS A 204 24.60 -19.44 5.11
CA LYS A 204 25.50 -20.05 6.09
C LYS A 204 24.77 -20.23 7.43
N SER A 205 25.19 -21.24 8.20
CA SER A 205 24.71 -21.43 9.57
C SER A 205 25.05 -20.24 10.47
N LEU A 206 24.31 -20.03 11.56
CA LEU A 206 24.61 -19.03 12.58
C LEU A 206 26.03 -19.22 13.14
N ARG A 207 26.46 -20.47 13.31
CA ARG A 207 27.78 -20.81 13.85
C ARG A 207 28.90 -20.40 12.90
N ASP A 208 28.71 -20.61 11.60
CA ASP A 208 29.67 -20.19 10.58
C ASP A 208 29.66 -18.67 10.40
N CYS A 209 28.47 -18.05 10.39
CA CYS A 209 28.33 -16.59 10.30
C CYS A 209 28.92 -15.84 11.50
N ILE A 210 28.97 -16.43 12.70
CA ILE A 210 29.67 -15.78 13.84
C ILE A 210 31.19 -15.87 13.67
N ARG A 211 31.70 -16.92 13.04
CA ARG A 211 33.14 -17.05 12.76
C ARG A 211 33.57 -16.21 11.56
N GLU A 212 32.72 -16.10 10.57
CA GLU A 212 32.97 -15.38 9.33
C GLU A 212 31.64 -14.72 8.85
N PRO A 213 31.28 -13.56 9.41
CA PRO A 213 30.00 -12.89 9.12
C PRO A 213 29.89 -12.41 7.68
N GLY A 214 30.99 -12.37 6.93
CA GLY A 214 31.04 -11.81 5.59
C GLY A 214 30.75 -10.31 5.63
N ASN A 215 29.97 -9.84 4.66
CA ASN A 215 29.55 -8.44 4.59
C ASN A 215 28.31 -8.23 5.45
N PHE A 216 28.35 -7.21 6.31
CA PHE A 216 27.17 -6.78 7.05
C PHE A 216 26.23 -5.97 6.16
N LEU A 217 24.92 -6.25 6.27
CA LEU A 217 23.91 -5.40 5.65
C LEU A 217 23.90 -4.04 6.35
N LEU A 218 24.08 -2.97 5.57
CA LEU A 218 24.08 -1.60 6.09
C LEU A 218 22.64 -1.11 6.26
N SER A 219 22.27 -0.78 7.49
CA SER A 219 21.00 -0.13 7.81
C SER A 219 21.03 1.38 7.60
N ASP A 220 22.22 1.98 7.74
CA ASP A 220 22.47 3.41 7.56
C ASP A 220 23.90 3.59 7.02
N PHE A 221 24.01 4.15 5.81
CA PHE A 221 25.29 4.37 5.13
C PHE A 221 26.20 5.37 5.86
N SER A 222 25.65 6.23 6.72
CA SER A 222 26.43 7.15 7.56
C SER A 222 27.07 6.46 8.78
N LYS A 223 26.66 5.22 9.07
CA LYS A 223 27.08 4.42 10.23
C LYS A 223 27.74 3.09 9.81
N PHE A 224 28.46 3.08 8.69
CA PHE A 224 29.00 1.84 8.09
C PHE A 224 29.97 1.05 9.00
N ASP A 225 30.56 1.69 10.01
CA ASP A 225 31.44 1.08 11.01
C ASP A 225 30.69 0.47 12.21
N ARG A 226 29.39 0.75 12.37
CA ARG A 226 28.60 0.28 13.50
C ARG A 226 28.17 -1.19 13.44
N PRO A 227 27.76 -1.78 12.29
CA PRO A 227 27.37 -3.19 12.25
C PRO A 227 28.41 -4.17 12.83
N PRO A 228 29.71 -4.13 12.50
CA PRO A 228 30.70 -5.01 13.11
C PRO A 228 30.87 -4.76 14.61
N LEU A 229 30.77 -3.50 15.08
CA LEU A 229 30.84 -3.18 16.50
C LEU A 229 29.65 -3.75 17.28
N LEU A 230 28.45 -3.60 16.71
CA LEU A 230 27.21 -4.13 17.29
C LEU A 230 27.21 -5.65 17.29
N HIS A 231 27.75 -6.29 16.26
CA HIS A 231 27.97 -7.75 16.25
C HIS A 231 28.74 -8.19 17.49
N PHE A 232 29.87 -7.54 17.80
CA PHE A 232 30.63 -7.83 19.03
C PHE A 232 29.87 -7.48 20.31
N ALA A 233 29.08 -6.40 20.32
CA ALA A 233 28.28 -6.01 21.48
C ALA A 233 27.22 -7.07 21.83
N PHE A 234 26.51 -7.61 20.84
CA PHE A 234 25.53 -8.68 21.05
C PHE A 234 26.19 -9.99 21.54
N LEU A 235 27.35 -10.36 21.00
CA LEU A 235 28.11 -11.52 21.49
C LEU A 235 28.62 -11.31 22.93
N ALA A 236 29.09 -10.10 23.25
CA ALA A 236 29.51 -9.73 24.59
C ALA A 236 28.34 -9.75 25.58
N LEU A 237 27.13 -9.38 25.15
CA LEU A 237 25.92 -9.44 25.97
C LEU A 237 25.57 -10.87 26.35
N ASP A 238 25.65 -11.80 25.40
CA ASP A 238 25.43 -13.22 25.69
C ASP A 238 26.45 -13.75 26.72
N LYS A 239 27.74 -13.42 26.55
CA LYS A 239 28.80 -13.77 27.51
C LYS A 239 28.54 -13.16 28.90
N PHE A 240 28.13 -11.90 28.96
CA PHE A 240 27.76 -11.25 30.22
C PHE A 240 26.60 -11.95 30.91
N ARG A 241 25.53 -12.26 30.16
CA ARG A 241 24.35 -12.95 30.69
C ARG A 241 24.69 -14.36 31.18
N LYS A 242 25.58 -15.07 30.49
CA LYS A 242 26.05 -16.40 30.87
C LYS A 242 26.86 -16.38 32.17
N GLU A 243 27.74 -15.39 32.35
CA GLU A 243 28.56 -15.27 33.55
C GLU A 243 27.75 -14.82 34.78
N PHE A 244 26.89 -13.81 34.61
CA PHE A 244 26.23 -13.14 35.74
C PHE A 244 24.77 -13.53 35.95
N GLY A 245 24.15 -14.25 35.01
CA GLY A 245 22.72 -14.63 35.07
C GLY A 245 21.75 -13.46 34.96
N ARG A 246 22.21 -12.27 34.55
CA ARG A 246 21.43 -11.04 34.44
C ARG A 246 21.95 -10.14 33.32
N PHE A 247 21.18 -9.12 32.97
CA PHE A 247 21.63 -8.03 32.11
C PHE A 247 22.51 -7.02 32.87
N PRO A 248 23.38 -6.26 32.17
CA PRO A 248 23.99 -5.05 32.73
C PRO A 248 22.91 -4.09 33.27
N VAL A 249 23.17 -3.50 34.44
CA VAL A 249 22.26 -2.54 35.07
C VAL A 249 22.46 -1.15 34.48
N ALA A 250 21.37 -0.48 34.14
CA ALA A 250 21.40 0.88 33.59
C ALA A 250 22.13 1.86 34.53
N GLY A 251 23.05 2.65 33.98
CA GLY A 251 23.86 3.62 34.73
C GLY A 251 24.85 3.01 35.74
N CYS A 252 25.16 1.71 35.65
CA CYS A 252 26.15 1.05 36.52
C CYS A 252 27.55 1.01 35.86
N ASP A 253 28.48 1.82 36.38
CA ASP A 253 29.85 1.90 35.86
C ASP A 253 30.62 0.57 35.93
N GLN A 254 30.35 -0.25 36.95
CA GLN A 254 31.01 -1.55 37.11
C GLN A 254 30.59 -2.53 36.02
N ASP A 255 29.28 -2.62 35.76
CA ASP A 255 28.75 -3.47 34.70
C ASP A 255 29.19 -2.98 33.32
N ALA A 256 29.21 -1.66 33.10
CA ALA A 256 29.66 -1.08 31.83
C ALA A 256 31.13 -1.41 31.54
N LYS A 257 32.02 -1.30 32.56
CA LYS A 257 33.43 -1.71 32.44
C LYS A 257 33.56 -3.20 32.13
N LYS A 258 32.81 -4.04 32.85
CA LYS A 258 32.85 -5.48 32.65
C LYS A 258 32.32 -5.90 31.27
N PHE A 259 31.28 -5.23 30.79
CA PHE A 259 30.77 -5.42 29.43
C PHE A 259 31.83 -5.08 28.38
N LEU A 260 32.51 -3.93 28.53
CA LEU A 260 33.60 -3.53 27.63
C LEU A 260 34.74 -4.58 27.61
N GLU A 261 35.14 -5.11 28.76
CA GLU A 261 36.12 -6.20 28.84
C GLU A 261 35.68 -7.44 28.04
N PHE A 262 34.40 -7.81 28.11
CA PHE A 262 33.88 -8.90 27.29
C PHE A 262 33.87 -8.58 25.81
N THR A 263 33.48 -7.37 25.41
CA THR A 263 33.52 -6.95 24.00
C THR A 263 34.93 -6.98 23.45
N VAL A 264 35.92 -6.47 24.20
CA VAL A 264 37.34 -6.56 23.85
C VAL A 264 37.76 -8.03 23.69
N SER A 265 37.40 -8.89 24.64
CA SER A 265 37.70 -10.32 24.58
C SER A 265 37.12 -11.01 23.35
N VAL A 266 35.90 -10.66 22.93
CA VAL A 266 35.28 -11.24 21.73
C VAL A 266 35.95 -10.71 20.47
N ASN A 267 36.22 -9.40 20.39
CA ASN A 267 36.93 -8.78 19.26
C ASN A 267 38.35 -9.35 19.08
N GLU A 268 39.07 -9.57 20.18
CA GLU A 268 40.41 -10.18 20.16
C GLU A 268 40.41 -11.65 19.70
N ALA A 269 39.29 -12.36 19.90
CA ALA A 269 39.13 -13.74 19.44
C ALA A 269 38.76 -13.84 17.94
N ALA A 270 38.33 -12.74 17.32
CA ALA A 270 38.05 -12.70 15.88
C ALA A 270 39.34 -12.61 15.07
N THR A 271 39.46 -13.41 14.01
CA THR A 271 40.62 -13.40 13.10
C THR A 271 40.44 -12.38 11.98
N ASP A 272 39.40 -12.53 11.16
CA ASP A 272 39.35 -11.91 9.83
C ASP A 272 38.56 -10.59 9.78
N TYR A 273 37.78 -10.29 10.83
CA TYR A 273 36.92 -9.10 10.91
C TYR A 273 37.13 -8.30 12.20
N LYS A 274 38.29 -8.47 12.83
CA LYS A 274 38.67 -7.76 14.05
C LYS A 274 38.69 -6.26 13.83
N MET A 275 38.07 -5.51 14.74
CA MET A 275 38.08 -4.06 14.75
C MET A 275 39.31 -3.52 15.49
N LYS A 276 39.98 -2.53 14.88
CA LYS A 276 41.15 -1.85 15.48
C LYS A 276 40.77 -0.92 16.64
N LYS A 277 39.56 -0.34 16.57
CA LYS A 277 39.04 0.61 17.54
C LYS A 277 37.61 0.24 17.87
N LEU A 278 37.32 0.17 19.16
CA LEU A 278 35.96 -0.02 19.68
C LEU A 278 35.46 1.33 20.21
N ASP A 279 34.23 1.71 19.86
CA ASP A 279 33.61 2.91 20.42
C ASP A 279 33.07 2.58 21.83
N GLU A 280 33.88 2.89 22.84
CA GLU A 280 33.54 2.64 24.24
C GLU A 280 32.25 3.36 24.67
N LYS A 281 31.98 4.55 24.16
CA LYS A 281 30.79 5.32 24.53
C LYS A 281 29.53 4.65 23.99
N LEU A 282 29.59 4.17 22.75
CA LEU A 282 28.49 3.39 22.16
C LEU A 282 28.27 2.08 22.95
N LEU A 283 29.34 1.37 23.30
CA LEU A 283 29.26 0.13 24.07
C LEU A 283 28.72 0.34 25.49
N GLN A 284 29.08 1.44 26.16
CA GLN A 284 28.49 1.81 27.45
C GLN A 284 26.98 2.08 27.32
N THR A 285 26.57 2.77 26.26
CA THR A 285 25.17 3.03 25.94
C THR A 285 24.40 1.74 25.68
N PHE A 286 24.99 0.83 24.90
CA PHE A 286 24.47 -0.51 24.64
C PHE A 286 24.27 -1.28 25.95
N ALA A 287 25.32 -1.38 26.78
CA ALA A 287 25.26 -2.07 28.06
C ALA A 287 24.12 -1.51 28.93
N SER A 288 24.08 -0.18 29.11
CA SER A 288 23.09 0.49 29.95
C SER A 288 21.65 0.28 29.49
N SER A 289 21.41 0.07 28.19
CA SER A 289 20.06 -0.07 27.61
C SER A 289 19.68 -1.51 27.25
N SER A 290 20.59 -2.46 27.40
CA SER A 290 20.49 -3.84 26.90
C SER A 290 19.29 -4.65 27.41
N ARG A 291 18.75 -4.34 28.60
CA ARG A 291 17.55 -5.01 29.14
C ARG A 291 16.24 -4.43 28.58
N ALA A 292 16.26 -3.20 28.07
CA ALA A 292 15.04 -2.51 27.70
C ALA A 292 14.51 -3.03 26.36
N VAL A 293 13.20 -3.27 26.27
CA VAL A 293 12.52 -3.45 24.99
C VAL A 293 11.68 -2.21 24.76
N LEU A 294 12.19 -1.30 23.92
CA LEU A 294 11.48 -0.10 23.54
C LEU A 294 10.45 -0.44 22.46
N ASN A 295 9.20 -0.10 22.70
CA ASN A 295 8.13 -0.47 21.77
C ASN A 295 8.31 0.06 20.32
N PRO A 296 8.82 1.29 20.08
CA PRO A 296 9.13 1.71 18.70
C PRO A 296 10.15 0.80 18.01
N MET A 297 11.20 0.38 18.73
CA MET A 297 12.20 -0.57 18.22
C MET A 297 11.60 -1.95 18.00
N ALA A 298 10.81 -2.45 18.95
CA ALA A 298 10.08 -3.71 18.82
C ALA A 298 9.10 -3.69 17.63
N SER A 299 8.48 -2.55 17.34
CA SER A 299 7.59 -2.39 16.19
C SER A 299 8.35 -2.45 14.87
N MET A 300 9.49 -1.74 14.78
CA MET A 300 10.34 -1.77 13.59
C MET A 300 10.88 -3.18 13.32
N PHE A 301 11.50 -3.81 14.33
CA PHE A 301 12.04 -5.16 14.20
C PHE A 301 10.94 -6.21 14.02
N GLY A 302 9.77 -6.04 14.64
CA GLY A 302 8.61 -6.89 14.44
C GLY A 302 8.08 -6.81 13.00
N GLY A 303 8.07 -5.62 12.39
CA GLY A 303 7.73 -5.45 10.98
C GLY A 303 8.75 -6.11 10.04
N ILE A 304 10.05 -5.89 10.29
CA ILE A 304 11.14 -6.54 9.52
C ILE A 304 11.03 -8.06 9.61
N VAL A 305 10.97 -8.61 10.83
CA VAL A 305 10.93 -10.06 11.06
C VAL A 305 9.63 -10.68 10.56
N GLY A 306 8.50 -10.00 10.74
CA GLY A 306 7.22 -10.41 10.16
C GLY A 306 7.32 -10.53 8.63
N GLN A 307 7.96 -9.57 7.98
CA GLN A 307 8.21 -9.64 6.55
C GLN A 307 9.19 -10.78 6.19
N GLU A 308 10.27 -11.00 6.94
CA GLU A 308 11.20 -12.12 6.70
C GLU A 308 10.51 -13.49 6.83
N VAL A 309 9.55 -13.65 7.75
CA VAL A 309 8.71 -14.86 7.83
C VAL A 309 7.86 -15.04 6.57
N VAL A 310 7.26 -13.97 6.04
CA VAL A 310 6.52 -14.02 4.76
C VAL A 310 7.45 -14.42 3.62
N LYS A 311 8.68 -13.89 3.56
CA LYS A 311 9.69 -14.27 2.55
C LYS A 311 10.04 -15.76 2.67
N ALA A 312 10.37 -16.22 3.87
CA ALA A 312 10.70 -17.62 4.15
C ALA A 312 9.59 -18.59 3.70
N CYS A 313 8.32 -18.23 3.93
CA CYS A 313 7.18 -19.09 3.61
C CYS A 313 6.72 -19.01 2.14
N SER A 314 7.10 -17.98 1.38
CA SER A 314 6.57 -17.73 0.03
C SER A 314 7.61 -17.75 -1.09
N GLY A 315 8.89 -17.54 -0.77
CA GLY A 315 9.92 -17.28 -1.78
C GLY A 315 9.77 -15.92 -2.48
N LYS A 316 8.89 -15.03 -2.02
CA LYS A 316 8.73 -13.68 -2.58
C LYS A 316 9.56 -12.65 -1.82
N PHE A 317 10.16 -11.72 -2.56
CA PHE A 317 11.19 -10.76 -2.18
C PHE A 317 12.52 -11.39 -1.79
N HIS A 318 13.61 -10.66 -2.04
CA HIS A 318 14.94 -11.04 -1.57
C HIS A 318 14.97 -11.04 -0.03
N PRO A 319 15.30 -12.18 0.61
CA PRO A 319 15.51 -12.25 2.05
C PRO A 319 16.61 -11.34 2.55
N GLN A 320 16.55 -10.95 3.82
CA GLN A 320 17.71 -10.40 4.50
C GLN A 320 18.85 -11.44 4.52
N TYR A 321 20.03 -11.06 4.04
CA TYR A 321 21.16 -11.96 3.87
C TYR A 321 22.45 -11.36 4.48
N GLN A 322 22.84 -11.66 5.72
CA GLN A 322 22.15 -12.49 6.73
C GLN A 322 21.98 -11.73 8.05
N PHE A 323 23.06 -11.11 8.55
CA PHE A 323 23.01 -10.23 9.72
C PHE A 323 22.58 -8.82 9.35
N PHE A 324 21.63 -8.29 10.13
CA PHE A 324 21.23 -6.89 10.13
C PHE A 324 21.33 -6.33 11.53
N TYR A 325 21.98 -5.17 11.63
CA TYR A 325 22.11 -4.41 12.87
C TYR A 325 21.60 -3.00 12.67
N PHE A 326 20.90 -2.49 13.67
CA PHE A 326 20.41 -1.13 13.66
C PHE A 326 20.58 -0.51 15.05
N ASP A 327 20.81 0.80 15.06
CA ASP A 327 20.69 1.61 16.24
C ASP A 327 20.06 2.97 15.94
N SER A 328 19.45 3.56 16.96
CA SER A 328 18.97 4.94 16.96
C SER A 328 19.46 5.71 18.18
N VAL A 329 20.78 5.71 18.42
CA VAL A 329 21.36 6.44 19.57
C VAL A 329 21.13 7.95 19.51
N GLU A 330 20.82 8.49 18.34
CA GLU A 330 20.44 9.88 18.12
C GLU A 330 19.11 10.23 18.82
N SER A 331 18.31 9.23 19.20
CA SER A 331 17.10 9.39 19.99
C SER A 331 17.36 9.68 21.48
N LEU A 332 18.60 9.56 21.96
CA LEU A 332 18.94 9.91 23.34
C LEU A 332 18.78 11.42 23.57
N PRO A 333 18.43 11.84 24.80
CA PRO A 333 18.39 13.25 25.12
C PRO A 333 19.76 13.91 24.93
N THR A 334 19.75 15.16 24.50
CA THR A 334 20.97 15.96 24.29
C THR A 334 21.64 16.40 25.60
N TYR A 335 20.93 16.28 26.72
CA TYR A 335 21.46 16.55 28.06
C TYR A 335 22.06 15.27 28.69
N PRO A 336 23.06 15.39 29.58
CA PRO A 336 23.62 14.25 30.30
C PRO A 336 22.56 13.52 31.15
N LEU A 337 22.56 12.19 31.08
CA LEU A 337 21.70 11.34 31.88
C LEU A 337 22.36 11.02 33.23
N ASP A 338 21.72 11.44 34.33
CA ASP A 338 22.14 11.04 35.68
C ASP A 338 21.72 9.60 35.94
N SER A 339 22.60 8.78 36.53
CA SER A 339 22.29 7.39 36.92
C SER A 339 21.08 7.27 37.85
N LYS A 340 20.75 8.34 38.57
CA LYS A 340 19.56 8.47 39.44
C LYS A 340 18.26 8.47 38.63
N ASP A 341 18.28 9.09 37.45
CA ASP A 341 17.11 9.25 36.58
C ASP A 341 16.80 7.98 35.80
N LEU A 342 17.75 7.04 35.69
CA LEU A 342 17.62 5.75 35.00
C LEU A 342 17.06 4.64 35.90
N LYS A 343 16.88 4.90 37.20
CA LYS A 343 16.41 3.89 38.14
C LYS A 343 14.94 3.53 37.88
N PRO A 344 14.57 2.24 37.93
CA PRO A 344 13.18 1.81 37.84
C PRO A 344 12.32 2.48 38.92
N LEU A 345 11.09 2.85 38.57
CA LEU A 345 10.13 3.51 39.45
C LEU A 345 8.96 2.58 39.83
N ASN A 346 9.09 1.28 39.53
CA ASN A 346 8.01 0.30 39.62
C ASN A 346 6.80 0.72 38.78
N SER A 347 7.08 1.10 37.54
CA SER A 347 6.10 1.60 36.59
C SER A 347 6.17 0.80 35.29
N ARG A 348 5.06 0.77 34.55
CA ARG A 348 5.01 0.19 33.20
C ARG A 348 5.97 0.82 32.19
N HIS A 349 6.61 1.95 32.53
CA HIS A 349 7.56 2.66 31.69
C HIS A 349 9.02 2.45 32.12
N ASP A 350 9.30 1.54 33.06
CA ASP A 350 10.64 1.36 33.63
C ASP A 350 11.70 0.98 32.58
N ALA A 351 11.34 0.20 31.55
CA ALA A 351 12.27 -0.10 30.47
C ALA A 351 12.64 1.18 29.68
N GLN A 352 11.65 2.02 29.38
CA GLN A 352 11.86 3.31 28.70
C GLN A 352 12.67 4.29 29.56
N ILE A 353 12.37 4.37 30.87
CA ILE A 353 13.10 5.19 31.84
C ILE A 353 14.57 4.76 31.93
N SER A 354 14.85 3.46 31.88
CA SER A 354 16.24 2.97 31.96
C SER A 354 17.11 3.39 30.76
N VAL A 355 16.50 3.88 29.68
CA VAL A 355 17.20 4.40 28.48
C VAL A 355 17.19 5.93 28.46
N PHE A 356 16.03 6.55 28.62
CA PHE A 356 15.85 7.99 28.39
C PHE A 356 15.80 8.84 29.67
N GLY A 357 15.73 8.18 30.83
CA GLY A 357 15.56 8.82 32.12
C GLY A 357 14.13 9.28 32.43
N SER A 358 13.83 9.39 33.71
CA SER A 358 12.51 9.80 34.23
C SER A 358 12.10 11.21 33.80
N LYS A 359 13.08 12.11 33.57
CA LYS A 359 12.85 13.49 33.10
C LYS A 359 12.20 13.51 31.71
N LEU A 360 12.73 12.75 30.74
CA LEU A 360 12.14 12.69 29.39
C LEU A 360 10.79 11.98 29.44
N GLN A 361 10.68 10.89 30.21
CA GLN A 361 9.41 10.19 30.41
C GLN A 361 8.30 11.14 30.89
N LYS A 362 8.61 12.02 31.85
CA LYS A 362 7.67 13.02 32.33
C LYS A 362 7.26 14.01 31.22
N LYS A 363 8.22 14.47 30.40
CA LYS A 363 7.93 15.36 29.27
C LYS A 363 6.99 14.69 28.26
N LEU A 364 7.19 13.42 27.94
CA LEU A 364 6.31 12.66 27.06
C LEU A 364 4.89 12.56 27.63
N ARG A 365 4.78 12.26 28.94
CA ARG A 365 3.48 12.18 29.62
C ARG A 365 2.69 13.48 29.59
N ASP A 366 3.36 14.62 29.73
CA ASP A 366 2.70 15.93 29.76
C ASP A 366 2.49 16.54 28.35
N ALA A 367 2.84 15.83 27.28
CA ALA A 367 2.77 16.35 25.91
C ALA A 367 1.34 16.45 25.36
N ASN A 368 1.11 17.48 24.54
CA ASN A 368 -0.10 17.69 23.75
C ASN A 368 0.14 17.33 22.29
N VAL A 369 -0.51 16.27 21.81
CA VAL A 369 -0.24 15.66 20.50
C VAL A 369 -1.50 15.68 19.65
N PHE A 370 -1.35 16.03 18.36
CA PHE A 370 -2.42 15.88 17.37
C PHE A 370 -2.05 14.81 16.33
N VAL A 371 -2.82 13.74 16.27
CA VAL A 371 -2.68 12.66 15.28
C VAL A 371 -3.76 12.83 14.22
N VAL A 372 -3.37 12.89 12.95
CA VAL A 372 -4.31 13.08 11.83
C VAL A 372 -4.33 11.84 10.96
N GLY A 373 -5.46 11.13 11.00
CA GLY A 373 -5.63 9.80 10.42
C GLY A 373 -5.53 8.69 11.47
N SER A 374 -6.44 7.73 11.36
CA SER A 374 -6.55 6.53 12.20
C SER A 374 -6.61 5.25 11.35
N GLY A 375 -6.00 5.31 10.15
CA GLY A 375 -5.75 4.16 9.29
C GLY A 375 -4.59 3.29 9.77
N ALA A 376 -3.89 2.61 8.85
CA ALA A 376 -2.84 1.64 9.20
C ALA A 376 -1.74 2.25 10.08
N LEU A 377 -1.15 3.37 9.63
CA LEU A 377 -0.16 4.12 10.38
C LEU A 377 -0.73 4.67 11.69
N GLY A 378 -1.97 5.17 11.67
CA GLY A 378 -2.62 5.74 12.85
C GLY A 378 -2.82 4.73 13.97
N CYS A 379 -3.22 3.49 13.65
CA CYS A 379 -3.30 2.39 14.62
C CYS A 379 -1.94 2.08 15.25
N GLU A 380 -0.89 1.96 14.44
CA GLU A 380 0.48 1.70 14.91
C GLU A 380 1.03 2.85 15.77
N PHE A 381 0.79 4.10 15.38
CA PHE A 381 1.20 5.26 16.15
C PHE A 381 0.45 5.36 17.47
N LEU A 382 -0.86 5.12 17.51
CA LEU A 382 -1.60 5.12 18.76
C LEU A 382 -1.11 4.03 19.72
N LYS A 383 -0.84 2.82 19.23
CA LYS A 383 -0.20 1.77 20.02
C LYS A 383 1.14 2.25 20.60
N ASN A 384 1.97 2.88 19.76
CA ASN A 384 3.27 3.40 20.18
C ASN A 384 3.15 4.50 21.23
N LEU A 385 2.32 5.50 21.00
CA LEU A 385 2.09 6.61 21.91
C LEU A 385 1.52 6.14 23.26
N ALA A 386 0.57 5.20 23.24
CA ALA A 386 0.00 4.61 24.45
C ALA A 386 1.05 3.88 25.30
N LEU A 387 1.87 3.02 24.69
CA LEU A 387 2.93 2.28 25.38
C LEU A 387 4.06 3.18 25.88
N MET A 388 4.44 4.19 25.09
CA MET A 388 5.42 5.20 25.47
C MET A 388 4.92 6.11 26.61
N GLY A 389 3.63 6.08 26.92
CA GLY A 389 3.01 6.91 27.94
C GLY A 389 2.87 8.36 27.52
N VAL A 390 2.79 8.64 26.21
CA VAL A 390 2.58 10.00 25.70
C VAL A 390 1.19 10.47 26.08
N SER A 391 1.07 11.71 26.55
CA SER A 391 -0.19 12.29 27.02
C SER A 391 -0.88 11.53 28.17
N CYS A 392 -0.12 10.77 28.97
CA CYS A 392 -0.61 10.06 30.17
C CYS A 392 -0.36 10.83 31.48
N GLY A 393 0.05 12.09 31.40
CA GLY A 393 0.24 13.01 32.52
C GLY A 393 -0.95 13.94 32.66
N LEU A 394 -1.13 14.55 33.83
CA LEU A 394 -2.29 15.41 34.14
C LEU A 394 -2.45 16.59 33.18
N LYS A 395 -1.37 17.00 32.50
CA LYS A 395 -1.36 18.10 31.52
C LYS A 395 -1.39 17.63 30.07
N GLY A 396 -1.18 16.34 29.84
CA GLY A 396 -1.08 15.78 28.51
C GLY A 396 -2.45 15.57 27.88
N LYS A 397 -2.53 15.77 26.56
CA LYS A 397 -3.73 15.54 25.77
C LYS A 397 -3.36 15.07 24.38
N LEU A 398 -3.88 13.90 23.98
CA LEU A 398 -3.81 13.42 22.62
C LEU A 398 -5.15 13.70 21.94
N THR A 399 -5.15 14.41 20.82
CA THR A 399 -6.33 14.49 19.94
C THR A 399 -6.05 13.65 18.69
N ILE A 400 -6.99 12.79 18.31
CA ILE A 400 -6.95 12.07 17.04
C ILE A 400 -8.17 12.42 16.21
N THR A 401 -7.99 12.61 14.90
CA THR A 401 -9.11 12.85 13.98
C THR A 401 -9.04 11.98 12.73
N ASP A 402 -10.19 11.48 12.29
CA ASP A 402 -10.39 10.71 11.06
C ASP A 402 -11.89 10.68 10.74
N ASP A 403 -12.28 11.04 9.52
CA ASP A 403 -13.68 11.04 9.07
C ASP A 403 -14.13 9.71 8.45
N GLY A 404 -13.24 8.71 8.41
CA GLY A 404 -13.48 7.38 7.88
C GLY A 404 -14.22 6.44 8.82
N ILE A 405 -14.92 5.48 8.20
CA ILE A 405 -15.55 4.35 8.88
C ILE A 405 -14.74 3.08 8.67
N ILE A 406 -14.85 2.14 9.60
CA ILE A 406 -14.13 0.85 9.54
C ILE A 406 -14.76 -0.05 8.48
N GLU A 407 -13.93 -0.54 7.58
CA GLU A 407 -14.30 -1.49 6.54
C GLU A 407 -13.59 -2.84 6.70
N LYS A 408 -14.15 -3.90 6.13
CA LYS A 408 -13.55 -5.25 6.20
C LYS A 408 -12.13 -5.30 5.64
N SER A 409 -11.86 -4.55 4.57
CA SER A 409 -10.53 -4.48 3.93
C SER A 409 -9.47 -3.82 4.83
N ASN A 410 -9.88 -3.10 5.87
CA ASN A 410 -8.99 -2.40 6.78
C ASN A 410 -8.34 -3.34 7.80
N LEU A 411 -9.08 -4.38 8.22
CA LEU A 411 -8.69 -5.30 9.31
C LEU A 411 -7.37 -6.03 9.05
N SER A 412 -6.94 -6.16 7.79
CA SER A 412 -5.66 -6.77 7.44
C SER A 412 -4.43 -5.99 7.89
N ARG A 413 -4.58 -4.68 8.21
CA ARG A 413 -3.47 -3.78 8.54
C ARG A 413 -3.81 -2.69 9.57
N GLN A 414 -5.02 -2.71 10.12
CA GLN A 414 -5.51 -1.77 11.13
C GLN A 414 -5.94 -2.57 12.35
N PHE A 415 -4.95 -3.14 13.05
CA PHE A 415 -5.14 -4.21 14.04
C PHE A 415 -5.89 -3.78 15.32
N LEU A 416 -6.12 -2.47 15.52
CA LEU A 416 -6.97 -1.96 16.60
C LEU A 416 -8.48 -2.18 16.33
N PHE A 417 -8.82 -2.67 15.14
CA PHE A 417 -10.20 -2.91 14.70
C PHE A 417 -10.47 -4.40 14.56
N HIS A 418 -11.69 -4.81 14.88
CA HIS A 418 -12.17 -6.18 14.73
C HIS A 418 -13.43 -6.24 13.86
N ASP A 419 -13.85 -7.46 13.51
CA ASP A 419 -15.04 -7.70 12.68
C ASP A 419 -16.31 -7.01 13.24
N TRP A 420 -16.47 -6.96 14.55
CA TRP A 420 -17.62 -6.30 15.20
C TRP A 420 -17.55 -4.76 15.18
N ASN A 421 -16.42 -4.17 14.78
CA ASN A 421 -16.27 -2.74 14.63
C ASN A 421 -16.61 -2.21 13.23
N ILE A 422 -16.89 -3.09 12.26
CA ILE A 422 -17.23 -2.68 10.89
C ILE A 422 -18.43 -1.72 10.89
N GLY A 423 -18.28 -0.60 10.17
CA GLY A 423 -19.27 0.47 10.08
C GLY A 423 -19.19 1.54 11.20
N GLN A 424 -18.38 1.32 12.24
CA GLN A 424 -18.12 2.33 13.27
C GLN A 424 -17.03 3.32 12.82
N ALA A 425 -16.98 4.50 13.46
CA ALA A 425 -15.96 5.51 13.16
C ALA A 425 -14.56 5.06 13.60
N LYS A 426 -13.58 5.18 12.70
CA LYS A 426 -12.21 4.70 12.94
C LYS A 426 -11.56 5.37 14.15
N SER A 427 -11.60 6.70 14.22
CA SER A 427 -10.95 7.48 15.29
C SER A 427 -11.48 7.12 16.68
N THR A 428 -12.79 6.93 16.81
CA THR A 428 -13.45 6.58 18.07
C THR A 428 -13.05 5.19 18.54
N VAL A 429 -13.10 4.19 17.67
CA VAL A 429 -12.70 2.81 18.03
C VAL A 429 -11.21 2.74 18.31
N ALA A 430 -10.38 3.40 17.49
CA ALA A 430 -8.93 3.41 17.67
C ALA A 430 -8.54 4.04 19.02
N ALA A 431 -9.22 5.12 19.42
CA ALA A 431 -8.99 5.77 20.70
C ALA A 431 -9.40 4.89 21.89
N ALA A 432 -10.51 4.17 21.78
CA ALA A 432 -10.94 3.22 22.80
C ALA A 432 -9.92 2.07 22.94
N ALA A 433 -9.45 1.51 21.83
CA ALA A 433 -8.43 0.45 21.82
C ALA A 433 -7.09 0.93 22.41
N ALA A 434 -6.64 2.13 22.05
CA ALA A 434 -5.43 2.74 22.63
C ALA A 434 -5.56 2.97 24.14
N SER A 435 -6.74 3.38 24.62
CA SER A 435 -7.04 3.53 26.04
C SER A 435 -7.05 2.18 26.78
N ALA A 436 -7.41 1.09 26.10
CA ALA A 436 -7.32 -0.26 26.66
C ALA A 436 -5.87 -0.75 26.80
N ILE A 437 -4.96 -0.31 25.91
CA ILE A 437 -3.51 -0.56 26.04
C ILE A 437 -2.95 0.22 27.24
N ASN A 438 -3.38 1.47 27.43
CA ASN A 438 -2.98 2.29 28.56
C ASN A 438 -4.12 3.16 29.08
N SER A 439 -4.72 2.76 30.20
CA SER A 439 -5.85 3.45 30.83
C SER A 439 -5.53 4.87 31.32
N SER A 440 -4.25 5.22 31.42
CA SER A 440 -3.82 6.58 31.76
C SER A 440 -3.79 7.53 30.56
N LEU A 441 -4.01 7.05 29.33
CA LEU A 441 -3.96 7.86 28.12
C LEU A 441 -5.12 8.85 28.06
N HIS A 442 -4.81 10.15 28.00
CA HIS A 442 -5.82 11.20 27.82
C HIS A 442 -6.04 11.48 26.34
N ILE A 443 -6.94 10.71 25.72
CA ILE A 443 -7.23 10.78 24.28
C ILE A 443 -8.63 11.34 23.99
N ASN A 444 -8.71 12.23 23.00
CA ASN A 444 -9.95 12.76 22.46
C ASN A 444 -10.07 12.39 20.97
N ALA A 445 -11.12 11.67 20.61
CA ALA A 445 -11.38 11.27 19.23
C ALA A 445 -12.37 12.22 18.56
N LEU A 446 -11.99 12.75 17.40
CA LEU A 446 -12.81 13.56 16.52
C LEU A 446 -13.06 12.82 15.21
N GLN A 447 -14.17 13.16 14.54
CA GLN A 447 -14.57 12.53 13.26
C GLN A 447 -14.52 13.55 12.11
N ASN A 448 -13.77 14.62 12.31
CA ASN A 448 -13.72 15.74 11.39
C ASN A 448 -12.50 15.62 10.50
N ARG A 449 -12.70 15.69 9.19
CA ARG A 449 -11.61 15.80 8.24
C ARG A 449 -10.80 17.04 8.57
N ALA A 450 -9.46 16.94 8.66
CA ALA A 450 -8.62 18.11 8.80
C ALA A 450 -8.51 18.83 7.44
N CYS A 451 -9.34 19.84 7.24
CA CYS A 451 -9.44 20.60 5.99
C CYS A 451 -9.94 22.04 6.25
N PRO A 452 -9.84 22.95 5.26
CA PRO A 452 -10.24 24.35 5.42
C PRO A 452 -11.65 24.55 5.99
N GLU A 453 -12.60 23.68 5.63
CA GLU A 453 -14.00 23.76 6.08
C GLU A 453 -14.17 23.51 7.58
N THR A 454 -13.19 22.87 8.23
CA THR A 454 -13.23 22.46 9.64
C THR A 454 -12.33 23.30 10.55
N GLU A 455 -11.79 24.42 10.06
CA GLU A 455 -10.91 25.29 10.86
C GLU A 455 -11.61 25.91 12.08
N HIS A 456 -12.94 25.98 12.08
CA HIS A 456 -13.72 26.37 13.26
C HIS A 456 -13.64 25.33 14.40
N ILE A 457 -13.32 24.08 14.09
CA ILE A 457 -13.07 22.99 15.07
C ILE A 457 -11.60 22.99 15.46
N PHE A 458 -10.71 23.05 14.47
CA PHE A 458 -9.26 23.13 14.64
C PHE A 458 -8.80 24.59 14.66
N HIS A 459 -9.36 25.37 15.59
CA HIS A 459 -9.15 26.81 15.70
C HIS A 459 -7.74 27.15 16.24
N ASP A 460 -7.35 28.42 16.19
CA ASP A 460 -5.99 28.87 16.53
C ASP A 460 -5.53 28.40 17.92
N ALA A 461 -6.37 28.55 18.96
CA ALA A 461 -6.02 28.09 20.31
C ALA A 461 -5.81 26.57 20.42
N PHE A 462 -6.42 25.78 19.54
CA PHE A 462 -6.17 24.34 19.47
C PHE A 462 -4.75 24.10 18.96
N TRP A 463 -4.39 24.72 17.84
CA TRP A 463 -3.05 24.60 17.25
C TRP A 463 -1.96 25.11 18.18
N GLU A 464 -2.13 26.32 18.74
CA GLU A 464 -1.16 26.94 19.64
C GLU A 464 -0.84 26.07 20.86
N GLY A 465 -1.80 25.29 21.35
CA GLY A 465 -1.64 24.38 22.48
C GLY A 465 -0.90 23.08 22.19
N LEU A 466 -0.62 22.75 20.91
CA LEU A 466 0.06 21.51 20.52
C LEU A 466 1.58 21.60 20.69
N ASP A 467 2.18 20.48 21.10
CA ASP A 467 3.64 20.28 21.10
C ASP A 467 4.13 19.68 19.77
N VAL A 468 3.35 18.78 19.17
CA VAL A 468 3.71 18.06 17.94
C VAL A 468 2.46 17.55 17.20
N VAL A 469 2.56 17.51 15.87
CA VAL A 469 1.57 16.92 14.96
C VAL A 469 2.15 15.66 14.32
N VAL A 470 1.34 14.61 14.19
CA VAL A 470 1.72 13.34 13.59
C VAL A 470 0.73 12.99 12.48
N ASN A 471 1.21 12.95 11.25
CA ASN A 471 0.40 12.56 10.10
C ASN A 471 0.38 11.04 9.92
N ALA A 472 -0.81 10.50 9.70
CA ALA A 472 -1.11 9.12 9.35
C ALA A 472 -2.08 9.09 8.16
N LEU A 473 -1.77 9.89 7.14
CA LEU A 473 -2.62 10.20 6.00
C LEU A 473 -2.35 9.27 4.81
N ASP A 474 -3.27 9.24 3.85
CA ASP A 474 -3.20 8.39 2.65
C ASP A 474 -3.19 9.18 1.33
N ASN A 475 -3.32 10.51 1.38
CA ASN A 475 -3.34 11.36 0.18
C ASN A 475 -2.47 12.60 0.36
N VAL A 476 -1.90 13.09 -0.75
CA VAL A 476 -0.97 14.23 -0.78
C VAL A 476 -1.67 15.54 -0.41
N ASN A 477 -2.93 15.73 -0.81
CA ASN A 477 -3.67 16.97 -0.54
C ASN A 477 -3.84 17.24 0.97
N ALA A 478 -4.21 16.22 1.73
CA ALA A 478 -4.32 16.32 3.19
C ALA A 478 -2.95 16.56 3.83
N ARG A 479 -1.88 15.91 3.35
CA ARG A 479 -0.50 16.16 3.83
C ARG A 479 -0.09 17.61 3.62
N MET A 480 -0.33 18.15 2.42
CA MET A 480 -0.03 19.55 2.09
C MET A 480 -0.83 20.53 2.96
N TYR A 481 -2.11 20.26 3.21
CA TYR A 481 -2.90 21.07 4.13
C TYR A 481 -2.31 21.07 5.55
N MET A 482 -2.00 19.89 6.08
CA MET A 482 -1.43 19.74 7.42
C MET A 482 -0.06 20.40 7.54
N ASP A 483 0.79 20.24 6.53
CA ASP A 483 2.09 20.91 6.42
C ASP A 483 1.96 22.43 6.46
N MET A 484 1.05 23.01 5.67
CA MET A 484 0.79 24.46 5.68
C MET A 484 0.32 24.96 7.05
N ARG A 485 -0.55 24.21 7.74
CA ARG A 485 -0.99 24.59 9.10
C ARG A 485 0.15 24.49 10.11
N CYS A 486 0.97 23.43 10.05
CA CYS A 486 2.13 23.28 10.93
C CYS A 486 3.16 24.38 10.70
N LEU A 487 3.40 24.77 9.44
CA LEU A 487 4.26 25.89 9.09
C LEU A 487 3.73 27.22 9.67
N TYR A 488 2.43 27.49 9.51
CA TYR A 488 1.79 28.71 10.01
C TYR A 488 1.87 28.84 11.53
N PHE A 489 1.54 27.77 12.27
CA PHE A 489 1.57 27.75 13.74
C PHE A 489 2.92 27.36 14.34
N GLN A 490 3.94 27.16 13.51
CA GLN A 490 5.29 26.74 13.91
C GLN A 490 5.28 25.48 14.78
N LYS A 491 4.57 24.45 14.32
CA LYS A 491 4.45 23.16 15.00
C LYS A 491 5.35 22.12 14.35
N PRO A 492 6.14 21.35 15.14
CA PRO A 492 6.80 20.16 14.64
C PRO A 492 5.80 19.19 14.03
N LEU A 493 6.14 18.66 12.85
CA LEU A 493 5.33 17.68 12.13
C LEU A 493 6.15 16.42 11.86
N LEU A 494 5.59 15.27 12.23
CA LEU A 494 6.10 13.95 11.91
C LEU A 494 5.27 13.37 10.77
N GLU A 495 5.90 13.16 9.61
CA GLU A 495 5.27 12.69 8.38
C GLU A 495 5.78 11.29 8.00
N SER A 496 4.90 10.46 7.41
CA SER A 496 5.26 9.13 6.94
C SER A 496 4.33 8.62 5.84
N GLY A 497 4.90 7.79 4.96
CA GLY A 497 4.20 7.16 3.84
C GLY A 497 4.58 5.69 3.69
N MET A 498 3.67 4.90 3.11
CA MET A 498 3.92 3.49 2.78
C MET A 498 3.23 3.11 1.46
N LEU A 499 3.90 2.27 0.67
CA LEU A 499 3.36 1.68 -0.55
C LEU A 499 3.94 0.26 -0.72
N GLY A 500 3.14 -0.76 -0.44
CA GLY A 500 3.62 -2.14 -0.38
C GLY A 500 4.77 -2.28 0.65
N PRO A 501 5.94 -2.84 0.29
CA PRO A 501 7.09 -2.92 1.19
C PRO A 501 7.90 -1.61 1.29
N LYS A 502 7.58 -0.58 0.49
CA LYS A 502 8.28 0.71 0.48
C LYS A 502 7.70 1.61 1.57
N CYS A 503 8.56 2.37 2.24
CA CYS A 503 8.13 3.38 3.22
C CYS A 503 9.10 4.55 3.29
N ASN A 504 8.63 5.68 3.83
CA ASN A 504 9.45 6.85 4.11
C ASN A 504 8.97 7.54 5.40
N THR A 505 9.88 8.27 6.02
CA THR A 505 9.59 9.14 7.17
C THR A 505 10.27 10.49 6.97
N GLN A 506 9.60 11.58 7.33
CA GLN A 506 10.16 12.93 7.30
C GLN A 506 9.82 13.67 8.59
N MET A 507 10.79 14.40 9.12
CA MET A 507 10.61 15.26 10.29
C MET A 507 10.68 16.72 9.83
N VAL A 508 9.60 17.47 10.07
CA VAL A 508 9.53 18.91 9.80
C VAL A 508 9.65 19.65 11.13
N ILE A 509 10.79 20.28 11.35
CA ILE A 509 11.13 20.98 12.58
C ILE A 509 11.21 22.50 12.32
N PRO A 510 10.35 23.31 12.96
CA PRO A 510 10.34 24.75 12.80
C PRO A 510 11.73 25.38 12.98
N HIS A 511 12.10 26.28 12.09
CA HIS A 511 13.39 26.99 12.07
C HIS A 511 14.63 26.10 11.92
N LEU A 512 14.48 24.84 11.48
CA LEU A 512 15.59 23.91 11.31
C LEU A 512 15.57 23.17 9.97
N THR A 513 14.43 22.57 9.58
CA THR A 513 14.32 21.77 8.36
C THR A 513 13.39 22.43 7.34
N GLU A 514 13.40 21.92 6.11
CA GLU A 514 12.34 22.20 5.14
C GLU A 514 10.99 21.62 5.58
N ASN A 515 9.90 22.19 5.05
CA ASN A 515 8.54 21.66 5.19
C ASN A 515 8.24 20.59 4.13
N TYR A 516 7.19 19.80 4.31
CA TYR A 516 6.84 18.72 3.38
C TYR A 516 6.61 19.24 1.96
N GLY A 517 5.89 20.35 1.81
CA GLY A 517 5.61 20.96 0.51
C GLY A 517 6.79 21.65 -0.19
N ALA A 518 8.01 21.62 0.38
CA ALA A 518 9.21 22.16 -0.26
C ALA A 518 9.72 21.26 -1.39
N SER A 519 9.48 19.95 -1.29
CA SER A 519 9.77 18.96 -2.34
C SER A 519 8.50 18.65 -3.14
N ARG A 520 8.67 18.18 -4.38
CA ARG A 520 7.56 17.74 -5.23
C ARG A 520 7.72 16.28 -5.57
N ASP A 521 6.75 15.49 -5.15
CA ASP A 521 6.60 14.12 -5.62
C ASP A 521 6.23 14.12 -7.12
N PRO A 522 6.65 13.08 -7.88
CA PRO A 522 6.22 12.91 -9.26
C PRO A 522 4.68 12.87 -9.33
N PRO A 523 4.04 13.64 -10.23
CA PRO A 523 2.60 13.58 -10.38
C PRO A 523 2.17 12.20 -10.91
N GLU A 524 0.96 11.78 -10.57
CA GLU A 524 0.35 10.61 -11.21
C GLU A 524 0.28 10.83 -12.72
N LYS A 525 0.80 9.86 -13.49
CA LYS A 525 0.68 9.87 -14.94
C LYS A 525 -0.80 9.71 -15.31
N GLN A 526 -1.32 10.64 -16.11
CA GLN A 526 -2.64 10.52 -16.70
C GLN A 526 -2.50 10.24 -18.19
N ALA A 527 -3.16 9.19 -18.68
CA ALA A 527 -3.19 8.90 -20.10
C ALA A 527 -3.96 9.99 -20.87
N PRO A 528 -3.53 10.34 -22.10
CA PRO A 528 -4.28 11.28 -22.94
C PRO A 528 -5.73 10.81 -23.15
N MET A 529 -6.67 11.75 -23.15
CA MET A 529 -8.10 11.42 -23.27
C MET A 529 -8.44 10.70 -24.58
N CYS A 530 -7.76 10.98 -25.70
CA CYS A 530 -7.98 10.25 -26.95
C CYS A 530 -7.49 8.80 -26.86
N THR A 531 -6.42 8.53 -26.10
CA THR A 531 -5.90 7.18 -25.86
C THR A 531 -6.90 6.40 -25.01
N VAL A 532 -7.43 7.01 -23.95
CA VAL A 532 -8.45 6.39 -23.08
C VAL A 532 -9.76 6.13 -23.84
N ASN A 533 -10.22 7.07 -24.67
CA ASN A 533 -11.53 6.99 -25.31
C ASN A 533 -11.55 6.21 -26.63
N SER A 534 -10.47 6.22 -27.40
CA SER A 534 -10.47 5.73 -28.79
C SER A 534 -9.37 4.72 -29.09
N PHE A 535 -8.20 4.83 -28.45
CA PHE A 535 -7.01 4.02 -28.78
C PHE A 535 -6.33 3.37 -27.55
N PRO A 536 -7.08 2.65 -26.69
CA PRO A 536 -6.48 1.97 -25.55
C PRO A 536 -5.59 0.82 -26.04
N HIS A 537 -4.45 0.63 -25.40
CA HIS A 537 -3.47 -0.38 -25.80
C HIS A 537 -2.86 -1.15 -24.62
N ASN A 538 -3.11 -0.69 -23.39
CA ASN A 538 -2.83 -1.39 -22.13
C ASN A 538 -4.13 -1.48 -21.29
N ILE A 539 -4.08 -2.26 -20.21
CA ILE A 539 -5.25 -2.48 -19.34
C ILE A 539 -5.61 -1.24 -18.51
N ASP A 540 -4.63 -0.41 -18.14
CA ASP A 540 -4.85 0.81 -17.35
C ASP A 540 -5.71 1.83 -18.09
N HIS A 541 -5.54 1.94 -19.41
CA HIS A 541 -6.39 2.79 -20.26
C HIS A 541 -7.84 2.30 -20.24
N CYS A 542 -8.07 0.98 -20.35
CA CYS A 542 -9.40 0.38 -20.26
C CYS A 542 -10.03 0.61 -18.87
N LEU A 543 -9.26 0.40 -17.79
CA LEU A 543 -9.74 0.61 -16.41
C LEU A 543 -10.07 2.08 -16.14
N THR A 544 -9.26 3.01 -16.65
CA THR A 544 -9.50 4.46 -16.55
C THR A 544 -10.78 4.84 -17.27
N TRP A 545 -11.00 4.31 -18.48
CA TRP A 545 -12.23 4.51 -19.23
C TRP A 545 -13.45 3.94 -18.50
N ALA A 546 -13.39 2.68 -18.05
CA ALA A 546 -14.48 2.03 -17.33
C ALA A 546 -14.85 2.77 -16.04
N ARG A 547 -13.85 3.28 -15.30
CA ARG A 547 -14.06 4.12 -14.12
C ARG A 547 -14.73 5.45 -14.46
N SER A 548 -14.33 6.10 -15.55
CA SER A 548 -14.95 7.34 -16.03
C SER A 548 -16.41 7.14 -16.41
N GLU A 549 -16.72 6.08 -17.16
CA GLU A 549 -18.09 5.73 -17.54
C GLU A 549 -18.94 5.39 -16.30
N PHE A 550 -18.38 4.64 -15.34
CA PHE A 550 -19.04 4.36 -14.05
C PHE A 550 -19.38 5.65 -13.30
N ASP A 551 -18.39 6.49 -13.01
CA ASP A 551 -18.58 7.72 -12.24
C ASP A 551 -19.56 8.66 -12.95
N GLY A 552 -19.42 8.77 -14.27
CA GLY A 552 -20.33 9.53 -15.09
C GLY A 552 -21.79 9.05 -14.98
N LEU A 553 -22.05 7.76 -15.24
CA LEU A 553 -23.41 7.21 -15.35
C LEU A 553 -24.10 7.02 -14.00
N LEU A 554 -23.34 6.65 -12.96
CA LEU A 554 -23.89 6.16 -11.70
C LEU A 554 -23.56 7.09 -10.52
N GLY A 555 -22.58 7.99 -10.65
CA GLY A 555 -22.26 9.02 -9.66
C GLY A 555 -22.77 10.40 -10.06
N LYS A 556 -22.15 11.01 -11.07
CA LYS A 556 -22.42 12.37 -11.55
C LYS A 556 -23.84 12.54 -12.10
N THR A 557 -24.28 11.68 -13.02
CA THR A 557 -25.62 11.83 -13.64
C THR A 557 -26.75 11.80 -12.59
N PRO A 558 -26.78 10.87 -11.62
CA PRO A 558 -27.76 10.90 -10.52
C PRO A 558 -27.68 12.16 -9.64
N ASN A 559 -26.48 12.68 -9.37
CA ASN A 559 -26.31 13.94 -8.64
C ASN A 559 -26.92 15.11 -9.40
N GLU A 560 -26.68 15.22 -10.71
CA GLU A 560 -27.26 16.29 -11.53
C GLU A 560 -28.78 16.20 -11.63
N VAL A 561 -29.34 14.99 -11.77
CA VAL A 561 -30.80 14.77 -11.68
C VAL A 561 -31.33 15.30 -10.35
N ASN A 562 -30.68 14.97 -9.23
CA ASN A 562 -31.10 15.42 -7.91
C ASN A 562 -30.98 16.94 -7.74
N SER A 563 -29.90 17.55 -8.24
CA SER A 563 -29.70 19.00 -8.25
C SER A 563 -30.82 19.70 -9.01
N PHE A 564 -31.15 19.23 -10.22
CA PHE A 564 -32.27 19.73 -10.99
C PHE A 564 -33.61 19.57 -10.25
N MET A 565 -33.90 18.38 -9.70
CA MET A 565 -35.14 18.11 -8.97
C MET A 565 -35.29 18.97 -7.70
N SER A 566 -34.17 19.36 -7.07
CA SER A 566 -34.19 20.19 -5.85
C SER A 566 -34.57 21.65 -6.14
N ASN A 567 -34.06 22.22 -7.24
CA ASN A 567 -34.36 23.59 -7.66
C ASN A 567 -34.24 23.74 -9.19
N PRO A 568 -35.30 23.38 -9.95
CA PRO A 568 -35.28 23.38 -11.41
C PRO A 568 -34.92 24.74 -12.02
N ALA A 569 -35.42 25.83 -11.44
CA ALA A 569 -35.21 27.18 -11.95
C ALA A 569 -33.75 27.63 -11.80
N GLN A 570 -33.14 27.36 -10.63
CA GLN A 570 -31.72 27.69 -10.40
C GLN A 570 -30.81 26.84 -11.26
N TYR A 571 -31.12 25.54 -11.41
CA TYR A 571 -30.35 24.64 -12.27
C TYR A 571 -30.39 25.09 -13.73
N ALA A 572 -31.58 25.38 -14.26
CA ALA A 572 -31.72 25.86 -15.64
C ALA A 572 -31.00 27.19 -15.86
N ALA A 573 -31.04 28.12 -14.89
CA ALA A 573 -30.28 29.37 -14.95
C ALA A 573 -28.76 29.13 -14.97
N ALA A 574 -28.26 28.16 -14.19
CA ALA A 574 -26.84 27.80 -14.18
C ALA A 574 -26.39 27.20 -15.52
N MET A 575 -27.18 26.30 -16.11
CA MET A 575 -26.87 25.69 -17.41
C MET A 575 -26.88 26.71 -18.56
N ARG A 576 -27.86 27.63 -18.57
CA ARG A 576 -27.88 28.75 -19.52
C ARG A 576 -26.67 29.67 -19.35
N LYS A 577 -26.25 29.92 -18.11
CA LYS A 577 -25.09 30.77 -17.81
C LYS A 577 -23.77 30.13 -18.27
N ALA A 578 -23.64 28.81 -18.15
CA ALA A 578 -22.48 28.09 -18.67
C ALA A 578 -22.46 28.15 -20.20
N GLY A 579 -23.57 27.80 -20.86
CA GLY A 579 -23.78 28.03 -22.30
C GLY A 579 -22.76 27.36 -23.22
N ASP A 580 -22.06 26.34 -22.74
CA ASP A 580 -20.95 25.66 -23.44
C ASP A 580 -21.29 24.19 -23.76
N ALA A 581 -20.42 23.55 -24.54
CA ALA A 581 -20.58 22.16 -24.94
C ALA A 581 -20.62 21.19 -23.74
N GLN A 582 -19.96 21.54 -22.63
CA GLN A 582 -19.96 20.73 -21.42
C GLN A 582 -21.33 20.74 -20.74
N ALA A 583 -21.96 21.92 -20.63
CA ALA A 583 -23.33 22.05 -20.14
C ALA A 583 -24.32 21.29 -21.05
N ARG A 584 -24.14 21.36 -22.38
CA ARG A 584 -24.95 20.59 -23.34
C ARG A 584 -24.81 19.09 -23.10
N GLU A 585 -23.60 18.55 -23.06
CA GLU A 585 -23.36 17.11 -22.86
C GLU A 585 -23.93 16.62 -21.53
N LEU A 586 -23.80 17.42 -20.46
CA LEU A 586 -24.38 17.11 -19.16
C LEU A 586 -25.91 17.01 -19.24
N LEU A 587 -26.57 17.98 -19.89
CA LEU A 587 -28.02 17.97 -20.10
C LEU A 587 -28.49 16.81 -20.97
N GLU A 588 -27.75 16.46 -22.02
CA GLU A 588 -28.04 15.29 -22.87
C GLU A 588 -28.06 14.01 -22.04
N ARG A 589 -27.06 13.82 -21.17
CA ARG A 589 -26.97 12.66 -20.29
C ARG A 589 -28.10 12.60 -19.28
N VAL A 590 -28.43 13.72 -18.65
CA VAL A 590 -29.54 13.81 -17.69
C VAL A 590 -30.87 13.51 -18.38
N CYS A 591 -31.11 14.09 -19.56
CA CYS A 591 -32.30 13.82 -20.37
C CYS A 591 -32.37 12.35 -20.77
N GLU A 592 -31.29 11.77 -21.29
CA GLU A 592 -31.25 10.35 -21.67
C GLU A 592 -31.54 9.44 -20.47
N CYS A 593 -30.97 9.76 -19.30
CA CYS A 593 -31.16 9.00 -18.08
C CYS A 593 -32.65 8.92 -17.67
N LEU A 594 -33.37 10.03 -17.80
CA LEU A 594 -34.79 10.13 -17.44
C LEU A 594 -35.73 9.64 -18.54
N ASP A 595 -35.35 9.81 -19.81
CA ASP A 595 -36.11 9.30 -20.98
C ASP A 595 -36.07 7.76 -21.00
N LYS A 596 -34.91 7.17 -20.71
CA LYS A 596 -34.71 5.72 -20.52
C LYS A 596 -34.78 5.31 -19.05
N ARG A 597 -35.81 5.81 -18.35
CA ARG A 597 -36.06 5.44 -16.95
C ARG A 597 -36.39 3.95 -16.84
N CYS A 598 -35.90 3.33 -15.78
CA CYS A 598 -36.28 1.97 -15.39
C CYS A 598 -37.37 2.03 -14.32
N ASP A 599 -38.39 1.17 -14.42
CA ASP A 599 -39.44 1.03 -13.41
C ASP A 599 -39.40 -0.34 -12.72
N LYS A 600 -38.87 -1.36 -13.41
CA LYS A 600 -38.61 -2.71 -12.88
C LYS A 600 -37.22 -3.21 -13.26
N PHE A 601 -36.78 -4.30 -12.64
CA PHE A 601 -35.43 -4.82 -12.82
C PHE A 601 -35.15 -5.29 -14.26
N GLU A 602 -36.16 -5.79 -14.97
CA GLU A 602 -36.05 -6.17 -16.38
C GLU A 602 -35.73 -4.98 -17.30
N ASP A 603 -36.16 -3.77 -16.94
CA ASP A 603 -35.80 -2.56 -17.67
C ASP A 603 -34.31 -2.23 -17.47
N CYS A 604 -33.78 -2.50 -16.27
CA CYS A 604 -32.35 -2.37 -15.98
C CYS A 604 -31.51 -3.38 -16.79
N ILE A 605 -32.01 -4.60 -16.98
CA ILE A 605 -31.40 -5.63 -17.84
C ILE A 605 -31.37 -5.17 -19.29
N THR A 606 -32.49 -4.65 -19.80
CA THR A 606 -32.59 -4.07 -21.14
C THR A 606 -31.56 -2.94 -21.30
N TRP A 607 -31.51 -2.01 -20.35
CA TRP A 607 -30.54 -0.91 -20.35
C TRP A 607 -29.09 -1.41 -20.39
N ALA A 608 -28.74 -2.38 -19.54
CA ALA A 608 -27.40 -2.94 -19.48
C ALA A 608 -27.01 -3.65 -20.78
N ARG A 609 -27.94 -4.39 -21.39
CA ARG A 609 -27.71 -5.09 -22.67
C ARG A 609 -27.51 -4.12 -23.83
N LEU A 610 -28.26 -3.02 -23.86
CA LEU A 610 -28.06 -1.97 -24.85
C LEU A 610 -26.75 -1.21 -24.64
N LYS A 611 -26.33 -0.98 -23.39
CA LYS A 611 -25.02 -0.39 -23.07
C LYS A 611 -23.86 -1.29 -23.47
N PHE A 612 -23.97 -2.61 -23.28
CA PHE A 612 -22.98 -3.56 -23.81
C PHE A 612 -22.84 -3.42 -25.33
N GLU A 613 -23.97 -3.39 -26.06
CA GLU A 613 -23.94 -3.23 -27.52
C GLU A 613 -23.32 -1.89 -27.92
N GLU A 614 -23.68 -0.82 -27.22
CA GLU A 614 -23.13 0.52 -27.47
C GLU A 614 -21.60 0.54 -27.33
N TYR A 615 -21.09 0.09 -26.19
CA TYR A 615 -19.67 0.18 -25.85
C TYR A 615 -18.81 -0.76 -26.67
N PHE A 616 -19.17 -2.04 -26.70
CA PHE A 616 -18.26 -3.07 -27.20
C PHE A 616 -18.53 -3.47 -28.65
N SER A 617 -19.64 -3.02 -29.24
CA SER A 617 -19.98 -3.30 -30.64
C SER A 617 -20.12 -2.02 -31.47
N ASN A 618 -21.07 -1.15 -31.15
CA ASN A 618 -21.46 -0.03 -32.00
C ASN A 618 -20.40 1.05 -32.09
N ARG A 619 -19.81 1.45 -30.95
CA ARG A 619 -18.67 2.40 -30.94
C ARG A 619 -17.48 1.83 -31.71
N VAL A 620 -17.20 0.54 -31.58
CA VAL A 620 -16.13 -0.13 -32.34
C VAL A 620 -16.43 -0.16 -33.85
N LYS A 621 -17.66 -0.50 -34.25
CA LYS A 621 -18.11 -0.45 -35.65
C LYS A 621 -18.01 0.98 -36.22
N GLN A 622 -18.35 2.00 -35.44
CA GLN A 622 -18.19 3.41 -35.86
C GLN A 622 -16.73 3.76 -36.08
N LEU A 623 -15.85 3.36 -35.17
CA LEU A 623 -14.42 3.65 -35.22
C LEU A 623 -13.75 2.98 -36.42
N THR A 624 -14.04 1.71 -36.67
CA THR A 624 -13.49 0.96 -37.82
C THR A 624 -14.12 1.37 -39.15
N PHE A 625 -15.33 1.95 -39.15
CA PHE A 625 -15.91 2.58 -40.33
C PHE A 625 -15.18 3.89 -40.70
N ILE A 626 -14.81 4.70 -39.71
CA ILE A 626 -14.06 5.94 -39.92
C ILE A 626 -12.61 5.65 -40.30
N PHE A 627 -11.98 4.69 -39.62
CA PHE A 627 -10.60 4.25 -39.87
C PHE A 627 -10.57 2.74 -40.18
N PRO A 628 -10.76 2.33 -41.45
CA PRO A 628 -10.63 0.95 -41.86
C PRO A 628 -9.25 0.35 -41.51
N GLU A 629 -9.13 -0.98 -41.47
CA GLU A 629 -7.88 -1.66 -41.09
C GLU A 629 -6.68 -1.25 -41.97
N GLU A 630 -6.95 -1.05 -43.27
CA GLU A 630 -5.98 -0.63 -44.28
C GLU A 630 -5.80 0.90 -44.37
N ALA A 631 -6.36 1.66 -43.42
CA ALA A 631 -6.24 3.11 -43.42
C ALA A 631 -4.77 3.55 -43.32
N VAL A 632 -4.40 4.57 -44.10
CA VAL A 632 -3.07 5.18 -44.09
C VAL A 632 -3.14 6.64 -43.68
N THR A 633 -2.08 7.11 -43.04
CA THR A 633 -1.87 8.50 -42.65
C THR A 633 -1.42 9.34 -43.85
N SER A 634 -1.33 10.67 -43.68
CA SER A 634 -0.82 11.60 -44.69
C SER A 634 0.62 11.31 -45.12
N THR A 635 1.40 10.62 -44.29
CA THR A 635 2.78 10.20 -44.58
C THR A 635 2.84 8.80 -45.21
N THR A 636 1.71 8.24 -45.66
CA THR A 636 1.58 6.88 -46.24
C THR A 636 1.86 5.71 -45.29
N ALA A 637 2.17 5.98 -44.01
CA ALA A 637 2.28 4.94 -42.99
C ALA A 637 0.88 4.42 -42.59
N LEU A 638 0.79 3.15 -42.19
CA LEU A 638 -0.45 2.55 -41.69
C LEU A 638 -0.95 3.30 -40.45
N PHE A 639 -2.23 3.67 -40.45
CA PHE A 639 -2.89 4.32 -39.32
C PHE A 639 -2.90 3.42 -38.08
N TRP A 640 -3.21 2.14 -38.28
CA TRP A 640 -3.18 1.11 -37.24
C TRP A 640 -1.79 0.51 -37.11
N SER A 641 -0.89 1.32 -36.55
CA SER A 641 0.46 0.91 -36.15
C SER A 641 0.69 1.29 -34.69
N ALA A 642 1.67 0.64 -34.04
CA ALA A 642 1.97 0.84 -32.64
C ALA A 642 2.09 2.35 -32.30
N PRO A 643 1.44 2.83 -31.22
CA PRO A 643 0.74 2.06 -30.16
C PRO A 643 -0.73 1.69 -30.50
N LYS A 644 -1.29 2.15 -31.61
CA LYS A 644 -2.71 1.95 -31.95
C LYS A 644 -3.00 0.51 -32.35
N ARG A 645 -3.94 -0.14 -31.67
CA ARG A 645 -4.40 -1.51 -31.93
C ARG A 645 -5.72 -1.48 -32.69
N PHE A 646 -5.84 -2.24 -33.80
CA PHE A 646 -7.09 -2.34 -34.54
C PHE A 646 -8.15 -3.10 -33.71
N PRO A 647 -9.30 -2.49 -33.36
CA PRO A 647 -10.30 -3.12 -32.51
C PRO A 647 -11.25 -3.99 -33.32
N ARG A 648 -11.89 -4.97 -32.66
CA ARG A 648 -12.92 -5.83 -33.26
C ARG A 648 -14.22 -5.72 -32.45
N PRO A 649 -15.37 -5.52 -33.11
CA PRO A 649 -16.63 -5.40 -32.39
C PRO A 649 -16.99 -6.73 -31.74
N LEU A 650 -17.33 -6.70 -30.45
CA LEU A 650 -17.78 -7.88 -29.72
C LEU A 650 -19.20 -8.25 -30.12
N GLN A 651 -19.44 -9.55 -30.24
CA GLN A 651 -20.78 -10.13 -30.32
C GLN A 651 -21.14 -10.65 -28.93
N PHE A 652 -22.23 -10.14 -28.38
CA PHE A 652 -22.73 -10.60 -27.08
C PHE A 652 -23.00 -12.11 -27.12
N SER A 653 -22.61 -12.80 -26.05
CA SER A 653 -22.81 -14.25 -25.88
C SER A 653 -23.24 -14.54 -24.46
N VAL A 654 -24.32 -15.30 -24.31
CA VAL A 654 -24.82 -15.77 -23.00
C VAL A 654 -23.98 -16.89 -22.40
N VAL A 655 -23.10 -17.50 -23.20
CA VAL A 655 -22.16 -18.54 -22.75
C VAL A 655 -20.89 -17.91 -22.18
N ASP A 656 -20.56 -16.68 -22.60
CA ASP A 656 -19.41 -15.97 -22.06
C ASP A 656 -19.76 -15.37 -20.69
N SER A 657 -19.12 -15.91 -19.65
CA SER A 657 -19.34 -15.47 -18.29
C SER A 657 -19.01 -13.99 -18.08
N SER A 658 -18.03 -13.42 -18.78
CA SER A 658 -17.66 -12.01 -18.62
C SER A 658 -18.77 -11.08 -19.09
N HIS A 659 -19.38 -11.39 -20.25
CA HIS A 659 -20.51 -10.68 -20.80
C HIS A 659 -21.72 -10.73 -19.85
N VAL A 660 -22.07 -11.92 -19.35
CA VAL A 660 -23.19 -12.09 -18.43
C VAL A 660 -22.97 -11.34 -17.12
N HIS A 661 -21.74 -11.36 -16.58
CA HIS A 661 -21.40 -10.62 -15.37
C HIS A 661 -21.45 -9.10 -15.56
N PHE A 662 -21.02 -8.57 -16.70
CA PHE A 662 -21.18 -7.15 -17.04
C PHE A 662 -22.66 -6.75 -16.96
N ILE A 663 -23.54 -7.51 -17.62
CA ILE A 663 -24.97 -7.25 -17.63
C ILE A 663 -25.55 -7.28 -16.21
N LEU A 664 -25.20 -8.30 -15.41
CA LEU A 664 -25.66 -8.42 -14.03
C LEU A 664 -25.25 -7.21 -13.19
N ALA A 665 -23.97 -6.85 -13.23
CA ALA A 665 -23.43 -5.75 -12.43
C ALA A 665 -24.05 -4.41 -12.85
N ALA A 666 -24.10 -4.11 -14.15
CA ALA A 666 -24.71 -2.87 -14.64
C ALA A 666 -26.21 -2.80 -14.29
N SER A 667 -26.95 -3.92 -14.40
CA SER A 667 -28.38 -3.98 -14.06
C SER A 667 -28.62 -3.71 -12.57
N ILE A 668 -27.82 -4.33 -11.69
CA ILE A 668 -27.90 -4.13 -10.24
C ILE A 668 -27.58 -2.67 -9.89
N LEU A 669 -26.50 -2.12 -10.42
CA LEU A 669 -26.09 -0.75 -10.14
C LEU A 669 -27.15 0.25 -10.64
N ARG A 670 -27.71 0.03 -11.83
CA ARG A 670 -28.82 0.85 -12.35
C ARG A 670 -30.05 0.75 -11.45
N ALA A 671 -30.43 -0.46 -11.01
CA ALA A 671 -31.56 -0.67 -10.11
C ALA A 671 -31.36 0.06 -8.77
N VAL A 672 -30.17 -0.05 -8.16
CA VAL A 672 -29.82 0.66 -6.93
C VAL A 672 -29.95 2.16 -7.12
N SER A 673 -29.44 2.70 -8.24
CA SER A 673 -29.50 4.13 -8.52
C SER A 673 -30.92 4.67 -8.67
N PHE A 674 -31.85 3.87 -9.20
CA PHE A 674 -33.27 4.20 -9.30
C PHE A 674 -34.09 3.79 -8.06
N GLY A 675 -33.48 3.14 -7.07
CA GLY A 675 -34.20 2.63 -5.88
C GLY A 675 -35.12 1.44 -6.16
N ILE A 676 -34.87 0.68 -7.23
CA ILE A 676 -35.65 -0.50 -7.63
C ILE A 676 -35.20 -1.73 -6.83
N SER A 677 -36.16 -2.51 -6.32
CA SER A 677 -35.86 -3.76 -5.62
C SER A 677 -35.27 -4.81 -6.56
N ILE A 678 -34.17 -5.44 -6.13
CA ILE A 678 -33.50 -6.51 -6.88
C ILE A 678 -34.21 -7.84 -6.55
N PRO A 679 -34.80 -8.54 -7.52
CA PRO A 679 -35.46 -9.82 -7.26
C PRO A 679 -34.46 -10.90 -6.81
N ASP A 680 -34.88 -11.81 -5.93
CA ASP A 680 -33.99 -12.89 -5.47
C ASP A 680 -33.51 -13.80 -6.62
N TRP A 681 -34.34 -13.98 -7.65
CA TRP A 681 -33.97 -14.75 -8.83
C TRP A 681 -32.78 -14.15 -9.60
N ALA A 682 -32.57 -12.83 -9.52
CA ALA A 682 -31.48 -12.13 -10.20
C ALA A 682 -30.10 -12.46 -9.61
N LYS A 683 -30.06 -13.09 -8.42
CA LYS A 683 -28.84 -13.64 -7.82
C LYS A 683 -28.40 -14.95 -8.52
N ASN A 684 -29.25 -15.53 -9.36
CA ASN A 684 -28.95 -16.73 -10.16
C ASN A 684 -28.73 -16.34 -11.63
N THR A 685 -27.53 -16.62 -12.14
CA THR A 685 -27.12 -16.29 -13.52
C THR A 685 -27.94 -16.99 -14.60
N THR A 686 -28.52 -18.16 -14.34
CA THR A 686 -29.33 -18.89 -15.33
C THR A 686 -30.64 -18.16 -15.67
N ASN A 687 -31.30 -17.57 -14.67
CA ASN A 687 -32.54 -16.80 -14.89
C ASN A 687 -32.26 -15.46 -15.57
N LEU A 688 -31.09 -14.86 -15.30
CA LEU A 688 -30.65 -13.64 -15.98
C LEU A 688 -30.48 -13.89 -17.48
N VAL A 689 -29.87 -15.01 -17.88
CA VAL A 689 -29.64 -15.35 -19.29
C VAL A 689 -30.95 -15.39 -20.10
N ASP A 690 -32.02 -15.96 -19.54
CA ASP A 690 -33.34 -15.99 -20.20
C ASP A 690 -33.97 -14.59 -20.34
N ALA A 691 -33.74 -13.70 -19.37
CA ALA A 691 -34.21 -12.32 -19.48
C ALA A 691 -33.41 -11.52 -20.52
N VAL A 692 -32.08 -11.69 -20.57
CA VAL A 692 -31.20 -10.99 -21.53
C VAL A 692 -31.48 -11.43 -22.97
N SER A 693 -31.75 -12.72 -23.21
CA SER A 693 -31.99 -13.25 -24.56
C SER A 693 -33.27 -12.68 -25.21
N LYS A 694 -34.20 -12.16 -24.40
CA LYS A 694 -35.45 -11.53 -24.85
C LYS A 694 -35.29 -10.05 -25.20
N VAL A 695 -34.14 -9.45 -24.90
CA VAL A 695 -33.89 -8.03 -25.20
C VAL A 695 -33.67 -7.84 -26.70
N ILE A 696 -34.50 -7.01 -27.32
CA ILE A 696 -34.35 -6.64 -28.73
C ILE A 696 -33.25 -5.58 -28.83
N VAL A 697 -32.21 -5.91 -29.61
CA VAL A 697 -31.08 -5.00 -29.84
C VAL A 697 -31.21 -4.42 -31.24
N PRO A 698 -31.30 -3.08 -31.38
CA PRO A 698 -31.39 -2.43 -32.69
C PRO A 698 -30.17 -2.73 -33.56
N GLU A 699 -30.38 -2.89 -34.87
CA GLU A 699 -29.27 -2.95 -35.81
C GLU A 699 -28.53 -1.61 -35.88
N TYR A 700 -27.21 -1.69 -36.08
CA TYR A 700 -26.34 -0.53 -36.10
C TYR A 700 -26.09 -0.04 -37.52
N GLU A 701 -26.33 1.25 -37.75
CA GLU A 701 -25.99 1.94 -39.01
C GLU A 701 -24.85 2.94 -38.80
N PRO A 702 -23.76 2.86 -39.58
CA PRO A 702 -22.65 3.80 -39.48
C PRO A 702 -23.05 5.23 -39.82
N LYS A 703 -22.73 6.18 -38.93
CA LYS A 703 -22.98 7.60 -39.16
C LYS A 703 -21.83 8.22 -39.95
N ARG A 704 -22.16 9.06 -40.95
CA ARG A 704 -21.19 9.84 -41.74
C ARG A 704 -20.99 11.22 -41.12
N GLY A 705 -19.77 11.76 -41.22
CA GLY A 705 -19.44 13.12 -40.75
C GLY A 705 -19.08 13.23 -39.26
N ILE A 706 -19.03 12.12 -38.52
CA ILE A 706 -18.47 12.09 -37.17
C ILE A 706 -16.95 12.30 -37.25
N LYS A 707 -16.43 13.26 -36.49
CA LYS A 707 -15.00 13.45 -36.28
C LYS A 707 -14.57 12.79 -34.98
N ILE A 708 -13.55 11.95 -35.05
CA ILE A 708 -12.89 11.39 -33.87
C ILE A 708 -11.53 12.09 -33.77
N GLU A 709 -11.24 12.67 -32.61
CA GLU A 709 -9.95 13.29 -32.34
C GLU A 709 -8.86 12.22 -32.26
N THR A 710 -7.77 12.44 -32.99
CA THR A 710 -6.64 11.50 -33.12
C THR A 710 -5.34 12.07 -32.59
N ASP A 711 -5.29 13.37 -32.29
CA ASP A 711 -4.12 14.03 -31.70
C ASP A 711 -4.15 13.94 -30.17
N GLU A 712 -3.09 13.36 -29.60
CA GLU A 712 -2.88 13.24 -28.15
C GLU A 712 -2.65 14.58 -27.46
N LYS A 713 -2.28 15.61 -28.22
CA LYS A 713 -2.05 16.97 -27.70
C LYS A 713 -3.27 17.88 -27.83
N ALA A 714 -4.35 17.40 -28.46
CA ALA A 714 -5.58 18.17 -28.57
C ALA A 714 -6.24 18.28 -27.18
N SER A 715 -6.37 19.49 -26.66
CA SER A 715 -7.21 19.77 -25.50
C SER A 715 -8.66 19.90 -25.98
N ASN A 716 -9.53 19.01 -25.51
CA ASN A 716 -10.97 19.03 -25.84
C ASN A 716 -11.71 20.18 -25.14
N ILE A 717 -11.24 21.41 -25.29
CA ILE A 717 -12.03 22.60 -24.97
C ILE A 717 -12.61 23.07 -26.30
N SER A 718 -13.74 22.47 -26.69
CA SER A 718 -14.54 23.05 -27.76
C SER A 718 -15.06 24.42 -27.30
N SER A 719 -14.82 25.45 -28.11
CA SER A 719 -15.34 26.79 -27.84
C SER A 719 -16.86 26.79 -28.01
N ALA A 720 -17.57 27.48 -27.10
CA ALA A 720 -19.01 27.61 -27.14
C ALA A 720 -19.47 28.12 -28.51
N SER A 721 -20.35 27.38 -29.18
CA SER A 721 -20.94 27.78 -30.45
C SER A 721 -22.34 28.37 -30.24
N VAL A 722 -22.80 29.17 -31.19
CA VAL A 722 -24.19 29.72 -31.19
C VAL A 722 -25.23 28.59 -31.25
N ASP A 723 -24.85 27.41 -31.75
CA ASP A 723 -25.70 26.21 -31.85
C ASP A 723 -25.91 25.54 -30.47
N ASP A 724 -24.90 25.55 -29.60
CA ASP A 724 -24.98 24.94 -28.27
C ASP A 724 -26.02 25.62 -27.37
N SER A 725 -26.14 26.94 -27.45
CA SER A 725 -27.14 27.69 -26.66
C SER A 725 -28.59 27.32 -27.03
N ALA A 726 -28.85 27.10 -28.32
CA ALA A 726 -30.18 26.69 -28.79
C ALA A 726 -30.50 25.25 -28.37
N LEU A 727 -29.51 24.35 -28.47
CA LEU A 727 -29.64 22.96 -28.02
C LEU A 727 -29.85 22.85 -26.51
N ILE A 728 -29.17 23.69 -25.71
CA ILE A 728 -29.37 23.76 -24.26
C ILE A 728 -30.83 24.10 -23.92
N GLU A 729 -31.47 25.03 -24.62
CA GLU A 729 -32.89 25.36 -24.38
C GLU A 729 -33.84 24.21 -24.74
N ASP A 730 -33.58 23.50 -25.85
CA ASP A 730 -34.37 22.34 -26.24
C ASP A 730 -34.25 21.21 -25.20
N LEU A 731 -33.03 20.95 -24.73
CA LEU A 731 -32.75 19.96 -23.70
C LEU A 731 -33.38 20.33 -22.36
N LEU A 732 -33.35 21.60 -21.95
CA LEU A 732 -34.04 22.07 -20.75
C LEU A 732 -35.56 21.88 -20.86
N THR A 733 -36.14 22.17 -22.03
CA THR A 733 -37.56 21.96 -22.30
C THR A 733 -37.92 20.48 -22.22
N LYS A 734 -37.10 19.60 -22.81
CA LYS A 734 -37.25 18.14 -22.72
C LYS A 734 -37.14 17.67 -21.27
N LEU A 735 -36.17 18.18 -20.52
CA LEU A 735 -35.93 17.84 -19.12
C LEU A 735 -37.12 18.21 -18.23
N GLU A 736 -37.70 19.40 -18.42
CA GLU A 736 -38.92 19.82 -17.73
C GLU A 736 -40.12 18.93 -18.06
N ALA A 737 -40.26 18.51 -19.33
CA ALA A 737 -41.31 17.58 -19.73
C ALA A 737 -41.14 16.19 -19.10
N CYS A 738 -39.90 15.71 -18.96
CA CYS A 738 -39.59 14.47 -18.26
C CYS A 738 -39.92 14.58 -16.76
N ALA A 739 -39.54 15.67 -16.09
CA ALA A 739 -39.80 15.86 -14.67
C ALA A 739 -41.29 15.86 -14.31
N LYS A 740 -42.16 16.40 -15.17
CA LYS A 740 -43.63 16.34 -14.97
C LYS A 740 -44.19 14.92 -14.90
N LYS A 741 -43.48 13.93 -15.44
CA LYS A 741 -43.87 12.50 -15.42
C LYS A 741 -43.29 11.74 -14.23
N LEU A 742 -42.43 12.37 -13.42
CA LEU A 742 -41.80 11.74 -12.28
C LEU A 742 -42.70 11.80 -11.03
N PRO A 743 -42.63 10.80 -10.14
CA PRO A 743 -43.31 10.85 -8.86
C PRO A 743 -42.89 12.07 -8.03
N LEU A 744 -43.81 12.58 -7.23
CA LEU A 744 -43.53 13.60 -6.23
C LEU A 744 -42.45 13.09 -5.26
N GLY A 745 -41.37 13.88 -5.10
CA GLY A 745 -40.23 13.50 -4.25
C GLY A 745 -39.28 12.48 -4.88
N PHE A 746 -39.33 12.27 -6.20
CA PHE A 746 -38.37 11.40 -6.89
C PHE A 746 -36.94 11.90 -6.68
N GLN A 747 -36.08 11.00 -6.22
CA GLN A 747 -34.66 11.22 -6.01
C GLN A 747 -33.89 9.97 -6.41
N MET A 748 -32.85 10.15 -7.20
CA MET A 748 -31.92 9.07 -7.52
C MET A 748 -30.92 8.85 -6.38
N LYS A 749 -30.33 7.66 -6.33
CA LYS A 749 -29.26 7.30 -5.38
C LYS A 749 -27.91 7.30 -6.13
N PRO A 750 -27.09 8.36 -5.99
CA PRO A 750 -25.75 8.38 -6.54
C PRO A 750 -24.91 7.28 -5.89
N ILE A 751 -24.18 6.53 -6.71
CA ILE A 751 -23.31 5.45 -6.24
C ILE A 751 -21.89 6.00 -6.16
N GLN A 752 -21.34 6.01 -4.95
CA GLN A 752 -19.94 6.36 -4.73
C GLN A 752 -19.04 5.14 -4.97
N PHE A 753 -17.94 5.38 -5.67
CA PHE A 753 -16.96 4.35 -6.06
C PHE A 753 -16.48 3.51 -4.87
N GLU A 754 -16.25 4.09 -3.71
CA GLU A 754 -15.62 3.39 -2.58
C GLU A 754 -16.55 2.39 -1.85
N LYS A 755 -17.87 2.40 -2.10
CA LYS A 755 -18.86 1.78 -1.19
C LYS A 755 -19.44 0.44 -1.66
N VAL A 756 -18.99 -0.17 -2.76
CA VAL A 756 -19.68 -1.34 -3.33
C VAL A 756 -18.72 -2.43 -3.82
N SER A 757 -18.75 -3.62 -3.20
CA SER A 757 -17.99 -4.80 -3.68
C SER A 757 -18.38 -5.26 -5.08
N LEU A 758 -19.63 -5.01 -5.50
CA LEU A 758 -20.12 -5.24 -6.88
C LEU A 758 -19.48 -4.30 -7.91
N LEU A 759 -18.89 -3.18 -7.49
CA LEU A 759 -18.23 -2.23 -8.37
C LEU A 759 -16.97 -2.81 -9.02
N ILE A 760 -16.16 -3.52 -8.23
CA ILE A 760 -14.94 -4.15 -8.72
C ILE A 760 -15.30 -5.18 -9.80
N ASN A 761 -16.41 -5.90 -9.62
CA ASN A 761 -16.93 -6.82 -10.64
C ASN A 761 -17.45 -6.10 -11.90
N PHE A 762 -18.00 -4.88 -11.79
CA PHE A 762 -18.36 -4.09 -12.97
C PHE A 762 -17.10 -3.64 -13.71
N LEU A 763 -16.13 -3.05 -13.00
CA LEU A 763 -14.90 -2.49 -13.59
C LEU A 763 -13.93 -3.53 -14.14
N LEU A 764 -13.85 -4.72 -13.55
CA LEU A 764 -12.99 -5.79 -14.06
C LEU A 764 -13.59 -6.51 -15.28
N ARG A 765 -14.90 -6.34 -15.53
CA ARG A 765 -15.62 -7.00 -16.62
C ARG A 765 -15.94 -6.05 -17.77
N CYS A 766 -16.14 -4.77 -17.45
CA CYS A 766 -16.20 -3.67 -18.39
C CYS A 766 -14.81 -3.32 -18.88
#